data_AF-A0A4Q1ZUC4-F1
#
_entry.id   AF-A0A4Q1ZUC4-F1
#
_cell.length_a   1.000
_cell.length_b   1.000
_cell.length_c   1.000
_cell.angle_alpha   90.00
_cell.angle_beta   90.00
_cell.angle_gamma   90.00
#
_symmetry.space_group_name_H-M   'P 1'
#
loop_
_entity.id
_entity.type
_entity.pdbx_description
1 polymer ?
#
loop_
_entity_poly.entity_id
_entity_poly.type
_entity_poly.pdbx_seq_one_letter_code
_entity_poly.pdbx_strand_id
1 'polypeptide(L)'
;MKKAVGLILCVVLVFGNLAFADSGMSKPVEKKTETIVVDGVTKTVTVVWADLTDKSVRINSVAAKDKIGQTAPLKEIVDSVNSEQETALAGINGTFFSAYTDMQAEGTILSDGVVEHISNKGSMFTVDGSNHADVIDGRMFIEGSTQDQWLWPFNWYAWNINHYYGSADTVMLFDKDYDGPKPTHDFTAVKVEKGIVTVISVGAFDIPSEGFLVLTKNQNVLDVFKLGYTADYRIRYENSDKELLNSYFETVRTGVGAGPILVKDGVIIADAKSEGFTETKITENKAGRSIIGVRQDGVVGMAVLSNVTVLEAAEIAKALGMVDAINLDGGGSSALYASGSYVAGPGRNISNAVVVSQLKQPLITIMLNDAPLFFDAEPFVEKSVNRTVVPLRGIAEALGAQVGWDPATSSITLTRYGTVIKMKMGSNELDVNGEITIMDMPVTKRLGRSFVPVRVITDLFGGEVGWDATTKTVSLKIELVEDVLASANSDFNSKNYTAAKQTYEKVLDLDSNQITAIKNLAYIHNVVDKNYARAIGYYEKARTFDKNDSATLGGLAWTYYSNTDYTKAIEAFTSLNELTPDAATGYYGIALCYSSYSVQNVEQAKVYFELALEKGLNDEQTKNAQNYISSH
;
A
#
# COMPACT_ATOMS: atom_id res chain seq x y z
N MET A 1 -6.42 31.32 -10.20
CA MET A 1 -7.32 30.17 -10.44
C MET A 1 -6.66 28.92 -9.90
N LYS A 2 -7.23 28.40 -8.79
CA LYS A 2 -7.07 27.10 -8.11
C LYS A 2 -5.70 26.40 -8.19
N LYS A 3 -4.86 26.61 -7.16
CA LYS A 3 -3.81 25.67 -6.75
C LYS A 3 -4.47 24.50 -6.02
N ALA A 4 -4.17 23.29 -6.48
CA ALA A 4 -4.58 22.04 -5.86
C ALA A 4 -3.89 21.90 -4.50
N VAL A 5 -4.68 21.85 -3.44
CA VAL A 5 -4.26 21.37 -2.12
C VAL A 5 -4.21 19.84 -2.25
N GLY A 6 -3.03 19.27 -2.08
CA GLY A 6 -2.86 17.83 -1.93
C GLY A 6 -3.56 17.39 -0.66
N LEU A 7 -4.79 16.91 -0.83
CA LEU A 7 -5.49 16.14 0.18
C LEU A 7 -4.77 14.79 0.21
N ILE A 8 -4.02 14.51 1.27
CA ILE A 8 -3.75 13.12 1.66
C ILE A 8 -5.13 12.57 1.98
N LEU A 9 -5.74 11.94 0.97
CA LEU A 9 -6.94 11.15 1.15
C LEU A 9 -6.47 9.93 1.93
N CYS A 10 -6.39 10.06 3.25
CA CYS A 10 -6.59 8.94 4.13
C CYS A 10 -7.97 8.42 3.73
N VAL A 11 -8.00 7.38 2.89
CA VAL A 11 -9.21 6.66 2.58
C VAL A 11 -9.60 5.99 3.88
N VAL A 12 -10.24 6.76 4.76
CA VAL A 12 -11.22 6.22 5.68
C VAL A 12 -12.31 5.73 4.76
N LEU A 13 -12.18 4.47 4.30
CA LEU A 13 -13.32 3.70 3.87
C LEU A 13 -14.26 3.71 5.07
N VAL A 14 -15.18 4.68 5.06
CA VAL A 14 -16.39 4.61 5.87
C VAL A 14 -17.14 3.42 5.29
N PHE A 15 -16.78 2.22 5.76
CA PHE A 15 -17.68 1.10 5.74
C PHE A 15 -18.82 1.50 6.67
N GLY A 16 -19.79 2.24 6.11
CA GLY A 16 -21.15 2.06 6.60
C GLY A 16 -21.38 0.56 6.61
N ASN A 17 -21.93 0.04 7.71
CA ASN A 17 -22.45 -1.32 7.79
C ASN A 17 -23.46 -1.50 6.63
N LEU A 18 -22.98 -1.75 5.43
CA LEU A 18 -23.73 -2.38 4.38
C LEU A 18 -23.83 -3.82 4.86
N ALA A 19 -24.89 -4.07 5.63
CA ALA A 19 -25.38 -5.42 5.77
C ALA A 19 -25.55 -5.93 4.35
N PHE A 20 -24.66 -6.82 3.92
CA PHE A 20 -24.83 -7.54 2.66
C PHE A 20 -26.23 -8.17 2.71
N ALA A 21 -26.98 -8.05 1.63
CA ALA A 21 -28.19 -8.84 1.49
C ALA A 21 -27.82 -10.32 1.69
N ASP A 22 -28.70 -11.10 2.32
CA ASP A 22 -28.54 -12.56 2.44
C ASP A 22 -28.14 -13.12 1.06
N SER A 23 -26.98 -13.77 0.99
CA SER A 23 -26.41 -14.32 -0.25
C SER A 23 -27.32 -15.35 -0.89
N GLY A 24 -28.28 -15.88 -0.12
CA GLY A 24 -29.22 -16.92 -0.51
C GLY A 24 -28.56 -18.29 -0.67
N MET A 25 -27.28 -18.42 -0.31
CA MET A 25 -26.54 -19.69 -0.33
C MET A 25 -26.71 -20.43 0.99
N SER A 26 -26.94 -21.74 0.91
CA SER A 26 -27.10 -22.63 2.07
C SER A 26 -25.80 -23.33 2.48
N LYS A 27 -24.78 -23.27 1.62
CA LYS A 27 -23.46 -23.88 1.81
C LYS A 27 -22.36 -22.92 1.38
N PRO A 28 -21.14 -23.04 1.95
CA PRO A 28 -19.97 -22.25 1.54
C PRO A 28 -19.70 -22.27 0.03
N VAL A 29 -19.93 -23.43 -0.61
CA VAL A 29 -19.84 -23.60 -2.06
C VAL A 29 -21.06 -24.36 -2.58
N GLU A 30 -21.67 -23.85 -3.65
CA GLU A 30 -22.82 -24.46 -4.31
C GLU A 30 -22.63 -24.55 -5.81
N LYS A 31 -23.13 -25.63 -6.40
CA LYS A 31 -23.15 -25.83 -7.85
C LYS A 31 -24.56 -25.62 -8.37
N LYS A 32 -24.73 -24.73 -9.34
CA LYS A 32 -26.02 -24.42 -9.96
C LYS A 32 -25.91 -24.42 -11.48
N THR A 33 -26.92 -24.99 -12.14
CA THR A 33 -27.02 -24.95 -13.60
C THR A 33 -28.10 -23.95 -13.99
N GLU A 34 -27.75 -23.02 -14.87
CA GLU A 34 -28.63 -21.95 -15.35
C GLU A 34 -28.75 -21.99 -16.87
N THR A 35 -29.87 -21.48 -17.36
CA THR A 35 -30.15 -21.37 -18.80
C THR A 35 -30.19 -19.89 -19.16
N ILE A 36 -29.26 -19.48 -20.01
CA ILE A 36 -29.03 -18.08 -20.37
C ILE A 36 -29.19 -17.95 -21.89
N VAL A 37 -29.86 -16.89 -22.34
CA VAL A 37 -29.97 -16.58 -23.77
C VAL A 37 -28.95 -15.51 -24.13
N VAL A 38 -28.10 -15.83 -25.09
CA VAL A 38 -26.97 -15.01 -25.55
C VAL A 38 -27.06 -14.95 -27.08
N ASP A 39 -27.22 -13.76 -27.65
CA ASP A 39 -27.46 -13.58 -29.09
C ASP A 39 -28.54 -14.51 -29.67
N GLY A 40 -29.66 -14.66 -28.95
CA GLY A 40 -30.77 -15.54 -29.34
C GLY A 40 -30.50 -17.05 -29.21
N VAL A 41 -29.30 -17.45 -28.79
CA VAL A 41 -28.91 -18.85 -28.55
C VAL A 41 -29.02 -19.18 -27.07
N THR A 42 -29.77 -20.22 -26.75
CA THR A 42 -29.85 -20.76 -25.39
C THR A 42 -28.55 -21.50 -25.02
N LYS A 43 -27.93 -21.10 -23.93
CA LYS A 43 -26.72 -21.69 -23.34
C LYS A 43 -27.07 -22.24 -21.96
N THR A 44 -26.66 -23.48 -21.70
CA THR A 44 -26.71 -24.08 -20.37
C THR A 44 -25.35 -23.91 -19.71
N VAL A 45 -25.30 -23.22 -18.58
CA VAL A 45 -24.06 -22.90 -17.86
C VAL A 45 -24.14 -23.52 -16.48
N THR A 46 -23.15 -24.33 -16.11
CA THR A 46 -22.98 -24.78 -14.72
C THR A 46 -21.97 -23.88 -14.03
N VAL A 47 -22.41 -23.22 -12.98
CA VAL A 47 -21.60 -22.29 -12.17
C VAL A 47 -21.34 -22.93 -10.81
N VAL A 48 -20.12 -22.78 -10.32
CA VAL A 48 -19.76 -23.04 -8.93
C VAL A 48 -19.66 -21.70 -8.22
N TRP A 49 -20.56 -21.47 -7.28
CA TRP A 49 -20.64 -20.28 -6.45
C TRP A 49 -19.92 -20.51 -5.13
N ALA A 50 -19.18 -19.51 -4.67
CA ALA A 50 -18.48 -19.47 -3.39
C ALA A 50 -18.90 -18.22 -2.62
N ASP A 51 -19.37 -18.40 -1.39
CA ASP A 51 -19.86 -17.29 -0.56
C ASP A 51 -18.72 -16.69 0.26
N LEU A 52 -18.19 -15.54 -0.16
CA LEU A 52 -17.11 -14.86 0.57
C LEU A 52 -17.64 -14.01 1.73
N THR A 53 -18.96 -13.88 1.89
CA THR A 53 -19.54 -13.26 3.10
C THR A 53 -19.36 -14.18 4.32
N ASP A 54 -19.26 -15.50 4.08
CA ASP A 54 -18.71 -16.45 5.04
C ASP A 54 -17.18 -16.27 5.11
N LYS A 55 -16.72 -15.61 6.17
CA LYS A 55 -15.29 -15.35 6.41
C LYS A 55 -14.43 -16.61 6.57
N SER A 56 -15.04 -17.79 6.73
CA SER A 56 -14.31 -19.06 6.69
C SER A 56 -13.95 -19.48 5.26
N VAL A 57 -14.65 -19.00 4.24
CA VAL A 57 -14.34 -19.27 2.83
C VAL A 57 -13.19 -18.39 2.38
N ARG A 58 -12.23 -19.00 1.71
CA ARG A 58 -11.06 -18.34 1.15
C ARG A 58 -10.91 -18.65 -0.33
N ILE A 59 -10.34 -17.70 -1.06
CA ILE A 59 -9.86 -17.90 -2.42
C ILE A 59 -8.36 -17.75 -2.41
N ASN A 60 -7.64 -18.75 -2.93
CA ASN A 60 -6.19 -18.79 -3.02
C ASN A 60 -5.77 -18.87 -4.49
N SER A 61 -4.72 -18.15 -4.86
CA SER A 61 -3.96 -18.44 -6.08
C SER A 61 -2.94 -19.52 -5.75
N VAL A 62 -2.86 -20.57 -6.57
CA VAL A 62 -2.00 -21.73 -6.28
C VAL A 62 -1.24 -22.13 -7.53
N ALA A 63 0.10 -22.03 -7.47
CA ALA A 63 0.98 -22.59 -8.48
C ALA A 63 1.05 -24.12 -8.36
N ALA A 64 1.16 -24.81 -9.49
CA ALA A 64 1.29 -26.25 -9.52
C ALA A 64 2.54 -26.69 -8.75
N LYS A 65 2.38 -27.64 -7.81
CA LYS A 65 3.45 -28.13 -6.94
C LYS A 65 4.18 -27.03 -6.14
N ASP A 66 3.50 -25.92 -5.86
CA ASP A 66 4.06 -24.78 -5.12
C ASP A 66 5.31 -24.18 -5.80
N LYS A 67 5.35 -24.22 -7.14
CA LYS A 67 6.45 -23.72 -7.96
C LYS A 67 6.00 -23.09 -9.27
N ILE A 68 6.61 -21.97 -9.62
CA ILE A 68 6.47 -21.32 -10.92
C ILE A 68 7.26 -22.10 -11.98
N GLY A 69 6.60 -22.46 -13.08
CA GLY A 69 7.17 -23.24 -14.18
C GLY A 69 6.87 -24.75 -14.13
N GLN A 70 6.11 -25.20 -13.13
CA GLN A 70 5.61 -26.58 -13.05
C GLN A 70 4.17 -26.68 -13.55
N THR A 71 3.70 -27.90 -13.84
CA THR A 71 2.29 -28.19 -14.16
C THR A 71 1.79 -29.43 -13.42
N ALA A 72 0.50 -29.47 -13.13
CA ALA A 72 -0.19 -30.59 -12.49
C ALA A 72 -1.66 -30.69 -12.93
N PRO A 73 -2.35 -31.82 -12.71
CA PRO A 73 -3.80 -31.90 -12.84
C PRO A 73 -4.49 -30.90 -11.88
N LEU A 74 -5.57 -30.24 -12.32
CA LEU A 74 -6.29 -29.27 -11.46
C LEU A 74 -6.66 -29.85 -10.10
N LYS A 75 -7.13 -31.11 -10.03
CA LYS A 75 -7.44 -31.76 -8.74
C LYS A 75 -6.25 -31.78 -7.78
N GLU A 76 -5.02 -32.02 -8.27
CA GLU A 76 -3.83 -32.04 -7.42
C GLU A 76 -3.53 -30.65 -6.85
N ILE A 77 -3.69 -29.61 -7.67
CA ILE A 77 -3.54 -28.20 -7.24
C ILE A 77 -4.64 -27.82 -6.24
N VAL A 78 -5.88 -28.25 -6.47
CA VAL A 78 -6.98 -28.05 -5.51
C VAL A 78 -6.67 -28.78 -4.20
N ASP A 79 -6.19 -30.02 -4.26
CA ASP A 79 -5.93 -30.80 -3.05
C ASP A 79 -4.73 -30.27 -2.25
N SER A 80 -3.79 -29.56 -2.87
CA SER A 80 -2.58 -29.06 -2.20
C SER A 80 -2.85 -28.00 -1.15
N VAL A 81 -4.01 -27.33 -1.16
CA VAL A 81 -4.41 -26.38 -0.10
C VAL A 81 -4.93 -27.09 1.16
N ASN A 82 -5.23 -28.39 1.10
CA ASN A 82 -5.67 -29.13 2.28
C ASN A 82 -4.55 -29.18 3.32
N SER A 83 -4.83 -28.71 4.53
CA SER A 83 -3.86 -28.61 5.61
C SER A 83 -4.52 -28.84 6.97
N GLU A 84 -3.78 -28.65 8.06
CA GLU A 84 -4.41 -28.56 9.39
C GLU A 84 -5.31 -27.32 9.53
N GLN A 85 -5.10 -26.28 8.71
CA GLN A 85 -5.84 -25.03 8.76
C GLN A 85 -7.03 -24.99 7.80
N GLU A 86 -6.93 -25.66 6.64
CA GLU A 86 -7.87 -25.46 5.52
C GLU A 86 -8.33 -26.76 4.89
N THR A 87 -9.49 -26.72 4.22
CA THR A 87 -10.03 -27.78 3.37
C THR A 87 -10.44 -27.22 2.03
N ALA A 88 -9.98 -27.84 0.95
CA ALA A 88 -10.34 -27.47 -0.41
C ALA A 88 -11.82 -27.75 -0.70
N LEU A 89 -12.52 -26.79 -1.30
CA LEU A 89 -13.92 -26.91 -1.68
C LEU A 89 -14.12 -26.98 -3.20
N ALA A 90 -13.39 -26.16 -3.95
CA ALA A 90 -13.47 -26.07 -5.40
C ALA A 90 -12.20 -25.47 -6.00
N GLY A 91 -12.07 -25.51 -7.32
CA GLY A 91 -11.08 -24.70 -8.03
C GLY A 91 -11.33 -24.63 -9.52
N ILE A 92 -10.81 -23.59 -10.13
CA ILE A 92 -10.83 -23.31 -11.57
C ILE A 92 -9.40 -23.06 -12.03
N ASN A 93 -9.06 -23.39 -13.27
CA ASN A 93 -7.75 -23.03 -13.83
C ASN A 93 -7.54 -21.50 -13.77
N GLY A 94 -6.30 -21.05 -13.59
CA GLY A 94 -5.98 -19.64 -13.45
C GLY A 94 -5.44 -19.00 -14.72
N THR A 95 -4.24 -18.44 -14.62
CA THR A 95 -3.59 -17.66 -15.67
C THR A 95 -3.08 -18.49 -16.86
N PHE A 96 -2.80 -17.79 -17.97
CA PHE A 96 -2.15 -18.30 -19.17
C PHE A 96 -0.76 -18.89 -18.87
N PHE A 97 -0.35 -19.87 -19.66
CA PHE A 97 0.99 -20.45 -19.61
C PHE A 97 1.37 -21.11 -20.94
N SER A 98 2.66 -21.29 -21.14
CA SER A 98 3.27 -21.88 -22.33
C SER A 98 3.16 -23.41 -22.36
N ALA A 99 1.92 -23.90 -22.50
CA ALA A 99 1.49 -25.29 -22.30
C ALA A 99 2.05 -26.36 -23.25
N TYR A 100 2.82 -25.98 -24.28
CA TYR A 100 3.36 -26.90 -25.29
C TYR A 100 4.88 -26.79 -25.46
N THR A 101 5.52 -25.88 -24.74
CA THR A 101 6.95 -25.60 -24.85
C THR A 101 7.61 -25.79 -23.49
N ASP A 102 7.59 -24.75 -22.68
CA ASP A 102 8.47 -24.60 -21.53
C ASP A 102 7.69 -24.45 -20.21
N MET A 103 6.36 -24.51 -20.29
CA MET A 103 5.42 -24.51 -19.17
C MET A 103 5.44 -23.23 -18.31
N GLN A 104 6.09 -22.18 -18.78
CA GLN A 104 6.18 -20.92 -18.03
C GLN A 104 4.82 -20.23 -17.92
N ALA A 105 4.54 -19.64 -16.75
CA ALA A 105 3.36 -18.80 -16.57
C ALA A 105 3.47 -17.53 -17.41
N GLU A 106 2.34 -16.94 -17.82
CA GLU A 106 2.31 -15.77 -18.71
C GLU A 106 1.49 -14.60 -18.13
N GLY A 107 0.68 -14.85 -17.10
CA GLY A 107 -0.03 -13.81 -16.35
C GLY A 107 0.45 -13.70 -14.90
N THR A 108 0.03 -12.64 -14.22
CA THR A 108 0.45 -12.40 -12.84
C THR A 108 -0.09 -13.47 -11.87
N ILE A 109 0.75 -13.90 -10.93
CA ILE A 109 0.37 -14.79 -9.82
C ILE A 109 0.78 -14.08 -8.53
N LEU A 110 -0.21 -13.76 -7.69
CA LEU A 110 -0.04 -13.17 -6.37
C LEU A 110 -0.71 -14.09 -5.35
N SER A 111 0.09 -14.63 -4.45
CA SER A 111 -0.32 -15.62 -3.45
C SER A 111 0.13 -15.14 -2.07
N ASP A 112 -0.80 -15.10 -1.10
CA ASP A 112 -0.56 -14.62 0.26
C ASP A 112 0.17 -13.27 0.35
N GLY A 113 -0.25 -12.32 -0.49
CA GLY A 113 0.33 -10.97 -0.56
C GLY A 113 1.69 -10.88 -1.25
N VAL A 114 2.22 -12.02 -1.74
CA VAL A 114 3.50 -12.11 -2.43
C VAL A 114 3.27 -12.26 -3.93
N VAL A 115 3.93 -11.43 -4.73
CA VAL A 115 3.91 -11.55 -6.18
C VAL A 115 4.95 -12.59 -6.60
N GLU A 116 4.49 -13.77 -7.02
CA GLU A 116 5.33 -14.91 -7.40
C GLU A 116 5.71 -14.87 -8.88
N HIS A 117 4.88 -14.25 -9.71
CA HIS A 117 5.11 -14.08 -11.15
C HIS A 117 4.41 -12.81 -11.64
N ILE A 118 5.04 -12.06 -12.55
CA ILE A 118 4.51 -10.80 -13.10
C ILE A 118 4.25 -10.96 -14.59
N SER A 119 3.12 -10.41 -15.06
CA SER A 119 2.89 -10.15 -16.48
C SER A 119 2.80 -8.66 -16.79
N ASN A 120 2.98 -8.33 -18.07
CA ASN A 120 2.83 -6.97 -18.58
C ASN A 120 1.37 -6.59 -18.93
N LYS A 121 0.40 -7.47 -18.64
CA LYS A 121 -1.04 -7.21 -18.81
C LYS A 121 -1.64 -6.81 -17.46
N GLY A 122 -2.59 -5.88 -17.48
CA GLY A 122 -3.13 -5.28 -16.26
C GLY A 122 -4.29 -6.06 -15.62
N SER A 123 -5.03 -6.84 -16.40
CA SER A 123 -6.33 -7.37 -15.95
C SER A 123 -6.17 -8.53 -14.97
N MET A 124 -6.73 -8.36 -13.77
CA MET A 124 -6.52 -9.27 -12.65
C MET A 124 -7.80 -9.48 -11.84
N PHE A 125 -8.08 -10.73 -11.47
CA PHE A 125 -9.00 -11.03 -10.37
C PHE A 125 -8.22 -10.99 -9.07
N THR A 126 -8.71 -10.24 -8.08
CA THR A 126 -8.06 -10.06 -6.78
C THR A 126 -9.02 -10.39 -5.64
N VAL A 127 -8.45 -10.82 -4.51
CA VAL A 127 -9.15 -10.91 -3.22
C VAL A 127 -8.27 -10.30 -2.15
N ASP A 128 -8.82 -9.36 -1.39
CA ASP A 128 -8.12 -8.69 -0.30
C ASP A 128 -8.20 -9.45 1.03
N GLY A 129 -7.45 -8.98 2.03
CA GLY A 129 -7.46 -9.56 3.38
C GLY A 129 -8.80 -9.47 4.11
N SER A 130 -9.75 -8.66 3.63
CA SER A 130 -11.12 -8.57 4.14
C SER A 130 -12.09 -9.57 3.51
N ASN A 131 -11.59 -10.39 2.59
CA ASN A 131 -12.35 -11.33 1.76
C ASN A 131 -13.24 -10.63 0.70
N HIS A 132 -12.89 -9.40 0.32
CA HIS A 132 -13.55 -8.72 -0.79
C HIS A 132 -12.85 -9.08 -2.11
N ALA A 133 -13.63 -9.57 -3.07
CA ALA A 133 -13.15 -9.89 -4.41
C ALA A 133 -13.44 -8.74 -5.38
N ASP A 134 -12.54 -8.51 -6.33
CA ASP A 134 -12.64 -7.47 -7.34
C ASP A 134 -11.96 -7.92 -8.66
N VAL A 135 -12.24 -7.21 -9.75
CA VAL A 135 -11.49 -7.30 -11.01
C VAL A 135 -10.94 -5.93 -11.35
N ILE A 136 -9.62 -5.84 -11.47
CA ILE A 136 -8.90 -4.57 -11.65
C ILE A 136 -8.01 -4.58 -12.90
N ASP A 137 -7.72 -3.39 -13.40
CA ASP A 137 -6.60 -3.13 -14.31
C ASP A 137 -5.39 -2.64 -13.47
N GLY A 138 -4.49 -3.55 -13.13
CA GLY A 138 -3.27 -3.28 -12.37
C GLY A 138 -2.04 -3.89 -13.04
N ARG A 139 -1.20 -3.02 -13.63
CA ARG A 139 0.13 -3.36 -14.15
C ARG A 139 1.16 -3.24 -13.04
N MET A 140 2.14 -4.15 -13.07
CA MET A 140 3.19 -4.22 -12.06
C MET A 140 4.55 -3.88 -12.69
N PHE A 141 5.33 -3.05 -12.00
CA PHE A 141 6.68 -2.66 -12.41
C PHE A 141 7.66 -2.94 -11.28
N ILE A 142 8.78 -3.58 -11.61
CA ILE A 142 9.82 -3.90 -10.63
C ILE A 142 10.84 -2.76 -10.62
N GLU A 143 10.99 -2.14 -9.46
CA GLU A 143 11.98 -1.10 -9.20
C GLU A 143 12.97 -1.64 -8.20
N GLY A 144 14.26 -1.57 -8.53
CA GLY A 144 15.33 -2.03 -7.67
C GLY A 144 16.23 -0.90 -7.19
N SER A 145 16.91 -1.13 -6.09
CA SER A 145 17.94 -0.23 -5.56
C SER A 145 19.20 -1.00 -5.16
N THR A 146 20.32 -0.30 -5.10
CA THR A 146 21.50 -0.70 -4.33
C THR A 146 21.85 0.38 -3.32
N GLN A 147 22.45 0.01 -2.19
CA GLN A 147 22.84 0.95 -1.13
C GLN A 147 21.67 1.79 -0.59
N ASP A 148 20.45 1.24 -0.64
CA ASP A 148 19.20 1.88 -0.24
C ASP A 148 18.92 3.21 -0.96
N GLN A 149 19.52 3.39 -2.14
CA GLN A 149 19.35 4.56 -3.01
C GLN A 149 18.45 4.21 -4.19
N TRP A 150 17.20 4.69 -4.14
CA TRP A 150 16.15 4.39 -5.14
C TRP A 150 16.19 5.29 -6.38
N LEU A 151 17.23 6.12 -6.52
CA LEU A 151 17.41 7.03 -7.65
C LEU A 151 18.72 6.70 -8.38
N TRP A 152 18.80 7.16 -9.62
CA TRP A 152 20.02 7.03 -10.43
C TRP A 152 21.20 7.65 -9.64
N PRO A 153 22.40 7.02 -9.60
CA PRO A 153 22.85 5.84 -10.38
C PRO A 153 22.60 4.47 -9.73
N PHE A 154 21.93 4.42 -8.59
CA PHE A 154 21.87 3.21 -7.78
C PHE A 154 20.60 2.38 -8.02
N ASN A 155 19.65 2.92 -8.78
CA ASN A 155 18.42 2.22 -9.09
C ASN A 155 18.57 1.31 -10.33
N TRP A 156 17.76 0.27 -10.37
CA TRP A 156 17.65 -0.65 -11.49
C TRP A 156 16.19 -1.07 -11.70
N TYR A 157 15.92 -1.84 -12.74
CA TYR A 157 14.58 -2.37 -13.02
C TYR A 157 14.68 -3.80 -13.53
N ALA A 158 13.63 -4.58 -13.32
CA ALA A 158 13.47 -5.90 -13.93
C ALA A 158 12.19 -5.96 -14.75
N TRP A 159 12.17 -6.84 -15.74
CA TRP A 159 11.03 -7.04 -16.64
C TRP A 159 9.98 -7.94 -16.02
N ASN A 160 10.41 -8.89 -15.18
CA ASN A 160 9.57 -9.96 -14.64
C ASN A 160 10.17 -10.54 -13.36
N ILE A 161 9.34 -11.33 -12.66
CA ILE A 161 9.73 -12.23 -11.59
C ILE A 161 9.43 -13.65 -12.07
N ASN A 162 10.37 -14.58 -11.84
CA ASN A 162 10.22 -16.02 -12.08
C ASN A 162 9.78 -16.39 -13.51
N HIS A 163 10.33 -15.69 -14.50
CA HIS A 163 10.10 -15.95 -15.93
C HIS A 163 11.41 -15.84 -16.69
N TYR A 164 11.69 -16.82 -17.54
CA TYR A 164 12.88 -16.88 -18.36
C TYR A 164 12.62 -16.42 -19.79
N TYR A 165 13.38 -15.40 -20.20
CA TYR A 165 13.49 -14.93 -21.57
C TYR A 165 14.90 -15.19 -22.11
N GLY A 166 14.99 -15.70 -23.34
CA GLY A 166 16.30 -15.95 -23.99
C GLY A 166 16.96 -14.71 -24.62
N SER A 167 16.35 -13.52 -24.55
CA SER A 167 16.85 -12.31 -25.20
C SER A 167 18.01 -11.67 -24.44
N ALA A 168 18.91 -10.96 -25.12
CA ALA A 168 20.06 -10.33 -24.48
C ALA A 168 19.70 -9.11 -23.60
N ASP A 169 18.63 -8.39 -23.95
CA ASP A 169 18.28 -7.13 -23.27
C ASP A 169 17.46 -7.32 -22.00
N THR A 170 17.08 -8.56 -21.68
CA THR A 170 16.20 -8.86 -20.56
C THR A 170 16.91 -8.70 -19.22
N VAL A 171 16.19 -8.19 -18.25
CA VAL A 171 16.60 -8.17 -16.84
C VAL A 171 15.57 -8.98 -16.09
N MET A 172 15.96 -10.19 -15.68
CA MET A 172 15.05 -11.18 -15.09
C MET A 172 15.36 -11.33 -13.62
N LEU A 173 14.33 -11.34 -12.78
CA LEU A 173 14.43 -11.64 -11.36
C LEU A 173 13.95 -13.07 -11.10
N PHE A 174 14.71 -13.83 -10.33
CA PHE A 174 14.32 -15.17 -9.87
C PHE A 174 14.45 -15.27 -8.36
N ASP A 175 13.49 -15.93 -7.73
CA ASP A 175 13.54 -16.29 -6.32
C ASP A 175 13.25 -17.78 -6.12
N LYS A 176 13.22 -18.20 -4.85
CA LYS A 176 13.07 -19.59 -4.43
C LYS A 176 11.84 -20.32 -5.01
N ASP A 177 10.86 -19.60 -5.55
CA ASP A 177 9.60 -20.17 -6.05
C ASP A 177 9.69 -20.55 -7.53
N TYR A 178 10.79 -20.23 -8.22
CA TYR A 178 11.05 -20.69 -9.58
C TYR A 178 11.55 -22.14 -9.63
N ASP A 179 10.89 -22.96 -10.45
CA ASP A 179 11.34 -24.31 -10.87
C ASP A 179 11.02 -24.54 -12.36
N GLY A 180 11.13 -23.47 -13.15
CA GLY A 180 10.91 -23.48 -14.58
C GLY A 180 12.15 -23.89 -15.40
N PRO A 181 12.14 -23.59 -16.71
CA PRO A 181 13.28 -23.82 -17.59
C PRO A 181 14.57 -23.21 -17.04
N LYS A 182 15.67 -23.95 -17.11
CA LYS A 182 16.95 -23.44 -16.65
C LYS A 182 17.48 -22.39 -17.64
N PRO A 183 17.74 -21.14 -17.19
CA PRO A 183 18.35 -20.12 -18.03
C PRO A 183 19.69 -20.57 -18.61
N THR A 184 20.09 -19.97 -19.72
CA THR A 184 21.40 -20.23 -20.33
C THR A 184 22.54 -19.69 -19.47
N HIS A 185 23.69 -20.35 -19.53
CA HIS A 185 24.89 -19.98 -18.75
C HIS A 185 25.69 -18.81 -19.37
N ASP A 186 25.11 -18.06 -20.31
CA ASP A 186 25.75 -16.91 -20.96
C ASP A 186 25.25 -15.55 -20.42
N PHE A 187 24.32 -15.56 -19.46
CA PHE A 187 23.93 -14.38 -18.68
C PHE A 187 24.91 -14.13 -17.52
N THR A 188 24.99 -12.88 -17.09
CA THR A 188 25.62 -12.55 -15.80
C THR A 188 24.59 -12.69 -14.69
N ALA A 189 24.96 -13.45 -13.68
CA ALA A 189 24.19 -13.67 -12.47
C ALA A 189 24.67 -12.74 -11.36
N VAL A 190 23.75 -11.92 -10.85
CA VAL A 190 23.92 -11.17 -9.61
C VAL A 190 23.10 -11.86 -8.53
N LYS A 191 23.78 -12.56 -7.62
CA LYS A 191 23.13 -13.22 -6.48
C LYS A 191 23.06 -12.25 -5.31
N VAL A 192 21.85 -11.97 -4.86
CA VAL A 192 21.56 -11.18 -3.66
C VAL A 192 21.07 -12.12 -2.57
N GLU A 193 21.91 -12.37 -1.57
CA GLU A 193 21.59 -13.20 -0.42
C GLU A 193 21.37 -12.34 0.80
N LYS A 194 20.21 -12.48 1.44
CA LYS A 194 19.81 -11.67 2.60
C LYS A 194 20.02 -10.17 2.36
N GLY A 195 19.65 -9.69 1.18
CA GLY A 195 19.77 -8.27 0.78
C GLY A 195 21.18 -7.79 0.46
N ILE A 196 22.19 -8.68 0.42
CA ILE A 196 23.58 -8.34 0.08
C ILE A 196 23.99 -9.04 -1.21
N VAL A 197 24.66 -8.33 -2.12
CA VAL A 197 25.25 -8.89 -3.34
C VAL A 197 26.43 -9.78 -2.96
N THR A 198 26.28 -11.10 -3.08
CA THR A 198 27.30 -12.09 -2.71
C THR A 198 28.05 -12.67 -3.90
N VAL A 199 27.44 -12.69 -5.08
CA VAL A 199 28.06 -13.19 -6.32
C VAL A 199 27.71 -12.28 -7.49
N ILE A 200 28.71 -11.98 -8.31
CA ILE A 200 28.54 -11.44 -9.67
C ILE A 200 29.41 -12.31 -10.58
N SER A 201 28.79 -13.17 -11.38
CA SER A 201 29.54 -14.06 -12.26
C SER A 201 28.78 -14.46 -13.52
N VAL A 202 29.51 -14.73 -14.60
CA VAL A 202 28.92 -15.27 -15.83
C VAL A 202 28.69 -16.76 -15.66
N GLY A 203 27.48 -17.21 -15.96
CA GLY A 203 27.15 -18.63 -16.10
C GLY A 203 26.98 -19.44 -14.82
N ALA A 204 27.36 -19.00 -13.63
CA ALA A 204 26.93 -19.68 -12.41
C ALA A 204 25.62 -19.06 -11.90
N PHE A 205 24.56 -19.85 -11.80
CA PHE A 205 23.32 -19.41 -11.18
C PHE A 205 22.75 -20.50 -10.26
N ASP A 206 22.73 -20.21 -8.98
CA ASP A 206 21.89 -20.86 -7.98
C ASP A 206 20.97 -19.79 -7.41
N ILE A 207 19.69 -20.10 -7.32
CA ILE A 207 18.73 -19.21 -6.70
C ILE A 207 18.90 -19.34 -5.18
N PRO A 208 19.16 -18.24 -4.46
CA PRO A 208 19.33 -18.30 -3.02
C PRO A 208 18.03 -18.68 -2.33
N SER A 209 18.11 -19.44 -1.25
CA SER A 209 16.94 -19.76 -0.40
C SER A 209 16.38 -18.52 0.31
N GLU A 210 17.22 -17.49 0.51
CA GLU A 210 16.85 -16.18 1.06
C GLU A 210 17.45 -15.04 0.24
N GLY A 211 16.61 -14.38 -0.54
CA GLY A 211 16.99 -13.27 -1.41
C GLY A 211 16.51 -13.52 -2.84
N PHE A 212 17.24 -13.02 -3.81
CA PHE A 212 16.88 -13.15 -5.23
C PHE A 212 18.13 -13.17 -6.11
N LEU A 213 17.92 -13.58 -7.35
CA LEU A 213 18.90 -13.63 -8.41
C LEU A 213 18.46 -12.68 -9.53
N VAL A 214 19.35 -11.78 -9.95
CA VAL A 214 19.16 -10.99 -11.17
C VAL A 214 20.00 -11.61 -12.27
N LEU A 215 19.35 -12.02 -13.37
CA LEU A 215 20.02 -12.50 -14.58
C LEU A 215 19.88 -11.48 -15.70
N THR A 216 21.01 -10.99 -16.21
CA THR A 216 21.00 -10.03 -17.31
C THR A 216 22.32 -10.01 -18.08
N LYS A 217 22.27 -9.52 -19.34
CA LYS A 217 23.46 -9.10 -20.09
C LYS A 217 23.54 -7.57 -20.23
N ASN A 218 22.61 -6.85 -19.62
CA ASN A 218 22.54 -5.39 -19.68
C ASN A 218 23.60 -4.77 -18.76
N GLN A 219 24.65 -4.21 -19.36
CA GLN A 219 25.77 -3.65 -18.62
C GLN A 219 25.36 -2.48 -17.72
N ASN A 220 24.41 -1.64 -18.14
CA ASN A 220 23.95 -0.51 -17.32
C ASN A 220 23.32 -0.97 -16.00
N VAL A 221 22.63 -2.12 -16.03
CA VAL A 221 22.08 -2.72 -14.81
C VAL A 221 23.18 -3.41 -14.01
N LEU A 222 24.13 -4.09 -14.65
CA LEU A 222 25.24 -4.73 -13.95
C LEU A 222 26.12 -3.71 -13.20
N ASP A 223 26.32 -2.52 -13.77
CA ASP A 223 27.16 -1.47 -13.19
C ASP A 223 26.64 -0.92 -11.85
N VAL A 224 25.35 -1.11 -11.54
CA VAL A 224 24.77 -0.69 -10.26
C VAL A 224 25.10 -1.65 -9.11
N PHE A 225 25.50 -2.89 -9.43
CA PHE A 225 25.80 -3.94 -8.45
C PHE A 225 27.30 -4.06 -8.20
N LYS A 226 27.67 -4.20 -6.93
CA LYS A 226 29.04 -4.53 -6.52
C LYS A 226 28.99 -5.54 -5.38
N LEU A 227 29.99 -6.41 -5.30
CA LEU A 227 30.11 -7.35 -4.19
C LEU A 227 30.08 -6.60 -2.85
N GLY A 228 29.24 -7.07 -1.93
CA GLY A 228 29.02 -6.47 -0.62
C GLY A 228 28.04 -5.30 -0.58
N TYR A 229 27.54 -4.80 -1.72
CA TYR A 229 26.46 -3.81 -1.72
C TYR A 229 25.17 -4.42 -1.20
N THR A 230 24.40 -3.64 -0.45
CA THR A 230 22.97 -3.90 -0.24
C THR A 230 22.24 -3.78 -1.57
N ALA A 231 21.25 -4.63 -1.80
CA ALA A 231 20.37 -4.59 -2.95
C ALA A 231 18.96 -5.07 -2.56
N ASP A 232 17.95 -4.36 -3.05
CA ASP A 232 16.54 -4.68 -2.80
C ASP A 232 15.67 -4.30 -4.00
N TYR A 233 14.42 -4.75 -4.00
CA TYR A 233 13.43 -4.35 -4.99
C TYR A 233 12.05 -4.14 -4.36
N ARG A 234 11.23 -3.35 -5.04
CA ARG A 234 9.81 -3.13 -4.73
C ARG A 234 8.98 -3.22 -6.00
N ILE A 235 7.69 -3.40 -5.83
CA ILE A 235 6.73 -3.41 -6.93
C ILE A 235 5.93 -2.11 -6.88
N ARG A 236 5.95 -1.37 -7.99
CA ARG A 236 5.04 -0.25 -8.24
C ARG A 236 3.85 -0.76 -9.04
N TYR A 237 2.66 -0.32 -8.66
CA TYR A 237 1.41 -0.76 -9.27
C TYR A 237 0.71 0.43 -9.93
N GLU A 238 0.27 0.28 -11.18
CA GLU A 238 -0.47 1.33 -11.91
C GLU A 238 -1.60 0.77 -12.76
N ASN A 239 -2.69 1.52 -12.92
CA ASN A 239 -3.70 1.24 -13.95
C ASN A 239 -3.29 1.80 -15.33
N SER A 240 -4.14 1.62 -16.34
CA SER A 240 -3.90 2.14 -17.71
C SER A 240 -3.82 3.65 -17.79
N ASP A 241 -4.43 4.35 -16.84
CA ASP A 241 -4.39 5.81 -16.70
C ASP A 241 -3.15 6.30 -15.92
N LYS A 242 -2.26 5.39 -15.50
CA LYS A 242 -1.05 5.64 -14.69
C LYS A 242 -1.34 6.13 -13.27
N GLU A 243 -2.52 5.84 -12.75
CA GLU A 243 -2.83 6.07 -11.34
C GLU A 243 -2.16 5.00 -10.49
N LEU A 244 -1.54 5.42 -9.38
CA LEU A 244 -0.85 4.50 -8.47
C LEU A 244 -1.85 3.67 -7.67
N LEU A 245 -1.62 2.36 -7.62
CA LEU A 245 -2.47 1.39 -6.92
C LEU A 245 -1.79 0.74 -5.71
N ASN A 246 -0.64 1.25 -5.26
CA ASN A 246 0.15 0.65 -4.18
C ASN A 246 -0.67 0.40 -2.90
N SER A 247 -1.44 1.38 -2.43
CA SER A 247 -2.28 1.22 -1.23
C SER A 247 -3.40 0.19 -1.38
N TYR A 248 -3.88 -0.02 -2.62
CA TYR A 248 -4.82 -1.10 -2.89
C TYR A 248 -4.11 -2.47 -2.83
N PHE A 249 -2.97 -2.61 -3.50
CA PHE A 249 -2.23 -3.88 -3.51
C PHE A 249 -1.61 -4.26 -2.16
N GLU A 250 -1.42 -3.30 -1.25
CA GLU A 250 -1.06 -3.57 0.15
C GLU A 250 -2.11 -4.39 0.91
N THR A 251 -3.38 -4.36 0.49
CA THR A 251 -4.46 -5.16 1.09
C THR A 251 -4.73 -6.46 0.35
N VAL A 252 -4.21 -6.61 -0.88
CA VAL A 252 -4.48 -7.78 -1.74
C VAL A 252 -3.70 -8.99 -1.24
N ARG A 253 -4.42 -10.07 -0.95
CA ARG A 253 -3.81 -11.36 -0.56
C ARG A 253 -3.70 -12.33 -1.73
N THR A 254 -4.65 -12.28 -2.66
CA THR A 254 -4.70 -13.19 -3.80
C THR A 254 -4.91 -12.39 -5.08
N GLY A 255 -4.17 -12.73 -6.13
CA GLY A 255 -4.29 -12.12 -7.45
C GLY A 255 -3.95 -13.11 -8.55
N VAL A 256 -4.81 -13.20 -9.56
CA VAL A 256 -4.56 -13.97 -10.78
C VAL A 256 -4.79 -13.06 -11.98
N GLY A 257 -3.70 -12.71 -12.65
CA GLY A 257 -3.71 -11.91 -13.86
C GLY A 257 -4.03 -12.78 -15.06
N ALA A 258 -5.02 -12.41 -15.88
CA ALA A 258 -5.35 -13.13 -17.10
C ALA A 258 -5.93 -12.16 -18.12
N GLY A 259 -7.26 -12.17 -18.27
CA GLY A 259 -7.99 -11.24 -19.11
C GLY A 259 -8.54 -11.84 -20.41
N PRO A 260 -9.32 -11.04 -21.15
CA PRO A 260 -9.68 -9.67 -20.81
C PRO A 260 -10.69 -9.53 -19.65
N ILE A 261 -10.85 -8.32 -19.12
CA ILE A 261 -11.97 -7.98 -18.23
C ILE A 261 -13.26 -8.11 -19.03
N LEU A 262 -14.25 -8.74 -18.45
CA LEU A 262 -15.55 -8.99 -19.09
C LEU A 262 -16.57 -7.94 -18.66
N VAL A 263 -16.70 -7.76 -17.36
CA VAL A 263 -17.66 -6.86 -16.72
C VAL A 263 -16.92 -6.07 -15.65
N LYS A 264 -17.18 -4.77 -15.56
CA LYS A 264 -16.74 -3.89 -14.48
C LYS A 264 -17.91 -3.02 -14.03
N ASP A 265 -18.17 -2.94 -12.73
CA ASP A 265 -19.27 -2.16 -12.16
C ASP A 265 -20.66 -2.47 -12.80
N GLY A 266 -20.89 -3.73 -13.18
CA GLY A 266 -22.11 -4.20 -13.85
C GLY A 266 -22.23 -3.83 -15.34
N VAL A 267 -21.21 -3.20 -15.90
CA VAL A 267 -21.12 -2.81 -17.31
C VAL A 267 -20.20 -3.77 -18.06
N ILE A 268 -20.64 -4.25 -19.22
CA ILE A 268 -19.79 -5.04 -20.11
C ILE A 268 -18.76 -4.09 -20.70
N ILE A 269 -17.49 -4.32 -20.40
CA ILE A 269 -16.35 -3.56 -20.94
C ILE A 269 -15.42 -4.42 -21.80
N ALA A 270 -15.86 -5.64 -22.12
CA ALA A 270 -15.05 -6.65 -22.77
C ALA A 270 -14.48 -6.20 -24.12
N ASP A 271 -13.20 -5.86 -24.13
CA ASP A 271 -12.43 -5.55 -25.34
C ASP A 271 -11.02 -6.14 -25.22
N ALA A 272 -10.87 -7.33 -25.78
CA ALA A 272 -9.59 -8.02 -25.80
C ALA A 272 -8.49 -7.21 -26.52
N LYS A 273 -8.84 -6.44 -27.56
CA LYS A 273 -7.86 -5.71 -28.35
C LYS A 273 -7.34 -4.50 -27.58
N SER A 274 -8.20 -3.76 -26.88
CA SER A 274 -7.78 -2.63 -26.02
C SER A 274 -6.88 -3.07 -24.87
N GLU A 275 -7.06 -4.30 -24.37
CA GLU A 275 -6.22 -4.90 -23.34
C GLU A 275 -4.93 -5.55 -23.88
N GLY A 276 -4.64 -5.38 -25.17
CA GLY A 276 -3.38 -5.82 -25.79
C GLY A 276 -3.36 -7.28 -26.24
N PHE A 277 -4.49 -7.97 -26.28
CA PHE A 277 -4.58 -9.30 -26.90
C PHE A 277 -4.62 -9.19 -28.42
N THR A 278 -3.76 -9.94 -29.10
CA THR A 278 -3.62 -9.91 -30.58
C THR A 278 -4.08 -11.19 -31.26
N GLU A 279 -4.17 -12.30 -30.51
CA GLU A 279 -4.45 -13.62 -31.06
C GLU A 279 -5.95 -13.80 -31.36
N THR A 280 -6.30 -14.24 -32.58
CA THR A 280 -7.70 -14.43 -33.00
C THR A 280 -8.47 -15.43 -32.13
N LYS A 281 -7.77 -16.40 -31.53
CA LYS A 281 -8.35 -17.34 -30.56
C LYS A 281 -8.94 -16.63 -29.32
N ILE A 282 -8.44 -15.43 -29.00
CA ILE A 282 -8.93 -14.61 -27.89
C ILE A 282 -9.85 -13.51 -28.44
N THR A 283 -9.43 -12.78 -29.47
CA THR A 283 -10.10 -11.55 -29.92
C THR A 283 -11.38 -11.79 -30.74
N GLU A 284 -11.52 -12.93 -31.41
CA GLU A 284 -12.58 -13.13 -32.42
C GLU A 284 -13.28 -14.48 -32.32
N ASN A 285 -12.54 -15.57 -32.09
CA ASN A 285 -13.08 -16.92 -32.20
C ASN A 285 -13.97 -17.34 -31.02
N LYS A 286 -14.91 -18.24 -31.31
CA LYS A 286 -15.61 -19.01 -30.28
C LYS A 286 -14.72 -20.15 -29.77
N ALA A 287 -14.62 -20.31 -28.45
CA ALA A 287 -13.80 -21.33 -27.82
C ALA A 287 -14.40 -21.79 -26.48
N GLY A 288 -13.77 -22.79 -25.85
CA GLY A 288 -13.95 -23.05 -24.42
C GLY A 288 -13.28 -21.93 -23.61
N ARG A 289 -14.01 -21.36 -22.65
CA ARG A 289 -13.54 -20.21 -21.84
C ARG A 289 -13.80 -20.45 -20.37
N SER A 290 -12.82 -20.17 -19.54
CA SER A 290 -12.99 -20.15 -18.09
C SER A 290 -13.26 -18.71 -17.67
N ILE A 291 -14.26 -18.51 -16.81
CA ILE A 291 -14.58 -17.19 -16.25
C ILE A 291 -14.67 -17.26 -14.74
N ILE A 292 -14.29 -16.16 -14.09
CA ILE A 292 -14.51 -15.91 -12.68
C ILE A 292 -15.01 -14.48 -12.49
N GLY A 293 -15.93 -14.28 -11.56
CA GLY A 293 -16.46 -12.96 -11.26
C GLY A 293 -17.20 -12.93 -9.94
N VAL A 294 -17.46 -11.73 -9.45
CA VAL A 294 -18.12 -11.46 -8.17
C VAL A 294 -19.45 -10.75 -8.40
N ARG A 295 -20.45 -11.07 -7.60
CA ARG A 295 -21.74 -10.38 -7.55
C ARG A 295 -21.71 -9.26 -6.52
N GLN A 296 -22.69 -8.35 -6.58
CA GLN A 296 -22.83 -7.24 -5.62
C GLN A 296 -22.91 -7.69 -4.15
N ASP A 297 -23.39 -8.91 -3.89
CA ASP A 297 -23.51 -9.50 -2.56
C ASP A 297 -22.24 -10.19 -2.05
N GLY A 298 -21.12 -10.11 -2.79
CA GLY A 298 -19.85 -10.71 -2.41
C GLY A 298 -19.70 -12.18 -2.78
N VAL A 299 -20.68 -12.80 -3.45
CA VAL A 299 -20.58 -14.18 -3.91
C VAL A 299 -19.75 -14.26 -5.20
N VAL A 300 -18.74 -15.12 -5.22
CA VAL A 300 -17.88 -15.36 -6.38
C VAL A 300 -18.38 -16.56 -7.17
N GLY A 301 -18.55 -16.40 -8.49
CA GLY A 301 -18.94 -17.47 -9.40
C GLY A 301 -17.81 -17.86 -10.35
N MET A 302 -17.65 -19.17 -10.55
CA MET A 302 -16.68 -19.76 -11.47
C MET A 302 -17.40 -20.66 -12.48
N ALA A 303 -17.09 -20.52 -13.76
CA ALA A 303 -17.72 -21.33 -14.80
C ALA A 303 -16.75 -21.64 -15.96
N VAL A 304 -16.95 -22.80 -16.58
CA VAL A 304 -16.34 -23.15 -17.87
C VAL A 304 -17.43 -23.13 -18.93
N LEU A 305 -17.28 -22.21 -19.88
CA LEU A 305 -18.20 -21.97 -20.98
C LEU A 305 -17.75 -22.70 -22.23
N SER A 306 -18.71 -23.14 -23.04
CA SER A 306 -18.44 -23.89 -24.26
C SER A 306 -18.88 -23.12 -25.51
N ASN A 307 -17.95 -22.99 -26.47
CA ASN A 307 -18.19 -22.41 -27.78
C ASN A 307 -18.79 -21.00 -27.70
N VAL A 308 -18.06 -20.09 -27.06
CA VAL A 308 -18.43 -18.67 -26.89
C VAL A 308 -17.28 -17.73 -27.27
N THR A 309 -17.59 -16.54 -27.78
CA THR A 309 -16.64 -15.42 -27.90
C THR A 309 -16.38 -14.79 -26.53
N VAL A 310 -15.43 -13.86 -26.43
CA VAL A 310 -15.21 -13.05 -25.22
C VAL A 310 -16.46 -12.22 -24.88
N LEU A 311 -17.07 -11.59 -25.89
CA LEU A 311 -18.27 -10.79 -25.68
C LEU A 311 -19.45 -11.63 -25.18
N GLU A 312 -19.68 -12.81 -25.79
CA GLU A 312 -20.70 -13.76 -25.32
C GLU A 312 -20.42 -14.23 -23.89
N ALA A 313 -19.14 -14.40 -23.50
CA ALA A 313 -18.77 -14.71 -22.12
C ALA A 313 -19.09 -13.57 -21.15
N ALA A 314 -18.91 -12.30 -21.58
CA ALA A 314 -19.28 -11.13 -20.79
C ALA A 314 -20.80 -10.98 -20.63
N GLU A 315 -21.58 -11.26 -21.69
CA GLU A 315 -23.05 -11.30 -21.63
C GLU A 315 -23.53 -12.38 -20.66
N ILE A 316 -22.89 -13.55 -20.67
CA ILE A 316 -23.16 -14.64 -19.70
C ILE A 316 -22.83 -14.19 -18.28
N ALA A 317 -21.64 -13.63 -18.04
CA ALA A 317 -21.23 -13.17 -16.72
C ALA A 317 -22.21 -12.13 -16.15
N LYS A 318 -22.61 -11.16 -16.98
CA LYS A 318 -23.61 -10.15 -16.60
C LYS A 318 -24.98 -10.78 -16.31
N ALA A 319 -25.42 -11.73 -17.13
CA ALA A 319 -26.69 -12.43 -16.91
C ALA A 319 -26.70 -13.28 -15.63
N LEU A 320 -25.53 -13.77 -15.21
CA LEU A 320 -25.32 -14.44 -13.91
C LEU A 320 -25.29 -13.46 -12.72
N GLY A 321 -25.38 -12.15 -12.97
CA GLY A 321 -25.37 -11.11 -11.94
C GLY A 321 -23.98 -10.73 -11.46
N MET A 322 -22.92 -11.15 -12.16
CA MET A 322 -21.56 -10.70 -11.83
C MET A 322 -21.43 -9.22 -12.18
N VAL A 323 -21.00 -8.42 -11.20
CA VAL A 323 -20.75 -6.98 -11.36
C VAL A 323 -19.33 -6.73 -11.81
N ASP A 324 -18.39 -7.58 -11.40
CA ASP A 324 -17.02 -7.60 -11.88
C ASP A 324 -16.66 -9.03 -12.32
N ALA A 325 -16.12 -9.20 -13.52
CA ALA A 325 -15.78 -10.51 -14.06
C ALA A 325 -14.61 -10.45 -15.04
N ILE A 326 -13.81 -11.50 -15.08
CA ILE A 326 -12.64 -11.64 -15.95
C ILE A 326 -12.65 -12.99 -16.67
N ASN A 327 -12.08 -13.01 -17.87
CA ASN A 327 -11.76 -14.24 -18.58
C ASN A 327 -10.40 -14.80 -18.10
N LEU A 328 -10.35 -16.11 -17.84
CA LEU A 328 -9.13 -16.85 -17.48
C LEU A 328 -8.58 -17.62 -18.69
N ASP A 329 -7.52 -18.43 -18.48
CA ASP A 329 -7.01 -19.28 -19.57
C ASP A 329 -8.09 -20.26 -20.07
N GLY A 330 -8.10 -20.47 -21.39
CA GLY A 330 -9.17 -21.17 -22.10
C GLY A 330 -8.72 -22.49 -22.72
N GLY A 331 -9.55 -22.99 -23.64
CA GLY A 331 -9.23 -24.15 -24.47
C GLY A 331 -8.93 -25.40 -23.65
N GLY A 332 -7.81 -26.09 -23.94
CA GLY A 332 -7.44 -27.32 -23.23
C GLY A 332 -7.16 -27.13 -21.73
N SER A 333 -6.88 -25.90 -21.30
CA SER A 333 -6.62 -25.56 -19.90
C SER A 333 -7.90 -25.40 -19.09
N SER A 334 -9.03 -25.14 -19.75
CA SER A 334 -10.30 -24.89 -19.07
C SER A 334 -10.71 -26.09 -18.22
N ALA A 335 -10.84 -25.86 -16.92
CA ALA A 335 -11.17 -26.89 -15.96
C ALA A 335 -11.83 -26.31 -14.72
N LEU A 336 -12.82 -27.02 -14.18
CA LEU A 336 -13.56 -26.66 -12.99
C LEU A 336 -13.79 -27.91 -12.16
N TYR A 337 -13.36 -27.87 -10.91
CA TYR A 337 -13.49 -28.95 -9.95
C TYR A 337 -14.28 -28.47 -8.74
N ALA A 338 -15.29 -29.22 -8.32
CA ALA A 338 -16.08 -28.89 -7.14
C ALA A 338 -16.79 -30.14 -6.62
N SER A 339 -17.07 -30.17 -5.32
CA SER A 339 -17.81 -31.27 -4.68
C SER A 339 -17.19 -32.66 -4.97
N GLY A 340 -15.86 -32.75 -4.97
CA GLY A 340 -15.12 -34.01 -5.15
C GLY A 340 -15.06 -34.55 -6.59
N SER A 341 -15.48 -33.78 -7.60
CA SER A 341 -15.45 -34.21 -9.00
C SER A 341 -15.22 -33.05 -9.97
N TYR A 342 -14.80 -33.38 -11.19
CA TYR A 342 -14.73 -32.39 -12.27
C TYR A 342 -16.13 -32.01 -12.74
N VAL A 343 -16.42 -30.71 -12.69
CA VAL A 343 -17.58 -30.10 -13.34
C VAL A 343 -17.30 -29.89 -14.83
N ALA A 344 -16.06 -29.54 -15.17
CA ALA A 344 -15.57 -29.43 -16.55
C ALA A 344 -14.05 -29.67 -16.62
N GLY A 345 -13.55 -30.14 -17.77
CA GLY A 345 -12.12 -30.32 -18.03
C GLY A 345 -11.38 -31.23 -17.00
N PRO A 346 -10.05 -31.07 -16.85
CA PRO A 346 -9.14 -30.42 -17.80
C PRO A 346 -8.86 -31.29 -19.02
N GLY A 347 -8.41 -30.68 -20.11
CA GLY A 347 -7.82 -31.38 -21.26
C GLY A 347 -6.31 -31.63 -21.15
N ARG A 348 -5.64 -31.07 -20.12
CA ARG A 348 -4.19 -31.18 -19.86
C ARG A 348 -3.84 -30.82 -18.42
N ASN A 349 -2.59 -31.02 -18.01
CA ASN A 349 -2.06 -30.38 -16.81
C ASN A 349 -2.02 -28.85 -16.99
N ILE A 350 -2.18 -28.13 -15.89
CA ILE A 350 -2.20 -26.65 -15.83
C ILE A 350 -1.10 -26.16 -14.89
N SER A 351 -0.63 -24.93 -15.07
CA SER A 351 0.45 -24.36 -14.26
C SER A 351 -0.01 -23.75 -12.94
N ASN A 352 -1.27 -23.32 -12.86
CA ASN A 352 -1.82 -22.65 -11.68
C ASN A 352 -3.36 -22.70 -11.68
N ALA A 353 -3.95 -22.47 -10.52
CA ALA A 353 -5.39 -22.44 -10.31
C ALA A 353 -5.81 -21.39 -9.29
N VAL A 354 -7.07 -20.96 -9.40
CA VAL A 354 -7.79 -20.29 -8.32
C VAL A 354 -8.53 -21.37 -7.54
N VAL A 355 -8.23 -21.50 -6.25
CA VAL A 355 -8.76 -22.55 -5.37
C VAL A 355 -9.61 -21.92 -4.28
N VAL A 356 -10.83 -22.42 -4.12
CA VAL A 356 -11.70 -22.06 -2.99
C VAL A 356 -11.46 -23.07 -1.87
N SER A 357 -11.14 -22.58 -0.68
CA SER A 357 -10.97 -23.39 0.52
C SER A 357 -11.88 -22.89 1.65
N GLN A 358 -12.00 -23.70 2.69
CA GLN A 358 -12.64 -23.34 3.94
C GLN A 358 -11.67 -23.50 5.10
N LEU A 359 -11.56 -22.46 5.91
CA LEU A 359 -10.84 -22.47 7.17
C LEU A 359 -11.54 -23.39 8.16
N LYS A 360 -10.76 -24.27 8.80
CA LYS A 360 -11.24 -25.20 9.84
C LYS A 360 -11.50 -24.50 11.18
N GLN A 361 -11.03 -23.26 11.34
CA GLN A 361 -11.21 -22.43 12.52
C GLN A 361 -11.47 -20.98 12.09
N PRO A 362 -12.22 -20.19 12.87
CA PRO A 362 -12.37 -18.77 12.63
C PRO A 362 -11.02 -18.07 12.64
N LEU A 363 -10.87 -17.09 11.75
CA LEU A 363 -9.72 -16.19 11.75
C LEU A 363 -9.58 -15.46 13.08
N ILE A 364 -8.33 -15.08 13.34
CA ILE A 364 -8.06 -14.04 14.31
C ILE A 364 -8.36 -12.69 13.66
N THR A 365 -9.31 -11.95 14.21
CA THR A 365 -9.59 -10.57 13.79
C THR A 365 -8.77 -9.61 14.65
N ILE A 366 -8.11 -8.62 14.03
CA ILE A 366 -7.47 -7.52 14.76
C ILE A 366 -8.33 -6.27 14.61
N MET A 367 -8.63 -5.60 15.72
CA MET A 367 -9.32 -4.32 15.76
C MET A 367 -8.35 -3.27 16.30
N LEU A 368 -8.14 -2.19 15.57
CA LEU A 368 -7.36 -1.03 16.00
C LEU A 368 -8.32 0.14 16.21
N ASN A 369 -8.43 0.65 17.44
CA ASN A 369 -9.31 1.77 17.78
C ASN A 369 -10.75 1.58 17.26
N ASP A 370 -11.31 0.37 17.43
CA ASP A 370 -12.64 -0.07 16.95
C ASP A 370 -12.79 -0.24 15.42
N ALA A 371 -11.74 -0.01 14.65
CA ALA A 371 -11.71 -0.31 13.21
C ALA A 371 -11.06 -1.68 12.95
N PRO A 372 -11.58 -2.51 12.03
CA PRO A 372 -10.92 -3.74 11.63
C PRO A 372 -9.60 -3.44 10.93
N LEU A 373 -8.55 -4.18 11.30
CA LEU A 373 -7.23 -4.10 10.70
C LEU A 373 -6.94 -5.40 9.95
N PHE A 374 -6.64 -5.26 8.66
CA PHE A 374 -6.30 -6.36 7.77
C PHE A 374 -4.81 -6.31 7.43
N PHE A 375 -4.27 -7.49 7.10
CA PHE A 375 -2.90 -7.63 6.64
C PHE A 375 -2.89 -8.46 5.36
N ASP A 376 -1.78 -8.37 4.66
CA ASP A 376 -1.45 -9.21 3.50
C ASP A 376 -1.17 -10.68 3.89
N ALA A 377 -0.94 -10.96 5.17
CA ALA A 377 -0.81 -12.31 5.72
C ALA A 377 -1.59 -12.49 7.03
N GLU A 378 -2.23 -13.65 7.19
CA GLU A 378 -3.17 -13.89 8.29
C GLU A 378 -2.48 -13.96 9.67
N PRO A 379 -3.04 -13.29 10.69
CA PRO A 379 -2.68 -13.53 12.08
C PRO A 379 -3.02 -14.97 12.50
N PHE A 380 -2.20 -15.57 13.35
CA PHE A 380 -2.43 -16.93 13.84
C PHE A 380 -2.00 -17.10 15.30
N VAL A 381 -2.40 -18.21 15.92
CA VAL A 381 -1.90 -18.59 17.25
C VAL A 381 -0.63 -19.42 17.07
N GLU A 382 0.50 -18.91 17.54
CA GLU A 382 1.72 -19.70 17.67
C GLU A 382 1.52 -20.70 18.82
N LYS A 383 1.30 -21.97 18.46
CA LYS A 383 0.92 -23.04 19.41
C LYS A 383 2.00 -23.27 20.47
N SER A 384 3.28 -23.08 20.13
CA SER A 384 4.40 -23.34 21.06
C SER A 384 4.42 -22.40 22.27
N VAL A 385 3.97 -21.16 22.11
CA VAL A 385 3.92 -20.15 23.18
C VAL A 385 2.51 -19.67 23.52
N ASN A 386 1.50 -20.18 22.80
CA ASN A 386 0.10 -19.79 22.91
C ASN A 386 -0.08 -18.26 22.86
N ARG A 387 0.44 -17.65 21.80
CA ARG A 387 0.32 -16.21 21.53
C ARG A 387 -0.24 -15.96 20.15
N THR A 388 -1.09 -14.94 20.05
CA THR A 388 -1.50 -14.38 18.76
C THR A 388 -0.33 -13.60 18.17
N VAL A 389 0.09 -14.01 16.98
CA VAL A 389 1.14 -13.37 16.20
C VAL A 389 0.56 -12.72 14.96
N VAL A 390 1.15 -11.60 14.56
CA VAL A 390 0.73 -10.76 13.44
C VAL A 390 1.94 -10.41 12.57
N PRO A 391 1.73 -10.06 11.27
CA PRO A 391 2.80 -9.51 10.45
C PRO A 391 3.38 -8.24 11.08
N LEU A 392 4.67 -8.26 11.42
CA LEU A 392 5.36 -7.21 12.18
C LEU A 392 5.23 -5.84 11.52
N ARG A 393 5.49 -5.77 10.21
CA ARG A 393 5.44 -4.50 9.47
C ARG A 393 4.02 -3.93 9.50
N GLY A 394 3.03 -4.73 9.12
CA GLY A 394 1.64 -4.32 9.08
C GLY A 394 1.13 -3.82 10.43
N ILE A 395 1.43 -4.53 11.54
CA ILE A 395 1.00 -4.04 12.85
C ILE A 395 1.76 -2.78 13.28
N ALA A 396 3.07 -2.67 13.02
CA ALA A 396 3.86 -1.52 13.43
C ALA A 396 3.43 -0.25 12.68
N GLU A 397 3.25 -0.34 11.36
CA GLU A 397 2.81 0.77 10.51
C GLU A 397 1.38 1.20 10.87
N ALA A 398 0.46 0.25 11.11
CA ALA A 398 -0.89 0.56 11.56
C ALA A 398 -0.92 1.28 12.92
N LEU A 399 0.04 0.99 13.81
CA LEU A 399 0.20 1.69 15.08
C LEU A 399 0.90 3.05 14.93
N GLY A 400 1.26 3.49 13.71
CA GLY A 400 1.91 4.77 13.43
C GLY A 400 3.45 4.74 13.53
N ALA A 401 4.06 3.56 13.48
CA ALA A 401 5.51 3.41 13.49
C ALA A 401 6.08 3.31 12.06
N GLN A 402 7.28 3.85 11.87
CA GLN A 402 8.10 3.57 10.69
C GLN A 402 8.88 2.28 10.89
N VAL A 403 9.04 1.48 9.83
CA VAL A 403 9.73 0.18 9.87
C VAL A 403 10.94 0.18 8.94
N GLY A 404 12.13 0.12 9.54
CA GLY A 404 13.40 -0.07 8.86
C GLY A 404 13.91 -1.51 8.95
N TRP A 405 14.60 -1.98 7.91
CA TRP A 405 15.25 -3.28 7.85
C TRP A 405 16.72 -3.11 7.47
N ASP A 406 17.61 -3.71 8.26
CA ASP A 406 19.03 -3.84 7.94
C ASP A 406 19.32 -5.30 7.56
N PRO A 407 19.49 -5.59 6.26
CA PRO A 407 19.77 -6.94 5.78
C PRO A 407 21.07 -7.53 6.32
N ALA A 408 22.13 -6.72 6.47
CA ALA A 408 23.46 -7.19 6.85
C ALA A 408 23.48 -7.77 8.27
N THR A 409 22.73 -7.15 9.18
CA THR A 409 22.61 -7.59 10.57
C THR A 409 21.33 -8.39 10.83
N SER A 410 20.44 -8.49 9.84
CA SER A 410 19.08 -9.01 9.96
C SER A 410 18.28 -8.32 11.06
N SER A 411 18.46 -7.00 11.17
CA SER A 411 17.88 -6.16 12.22
C SER A 411 16.67 -5.39 11.72
N ILE A 412 15.63 -5.31 12.53
CA ILE A 412 14.41 -4.56 12.29
C ILE A 412 14.40 -3.39 13.26
N THR A 413 14.21 -2.17 12.76
CA THR A 413 14.07 -0.97 13.59
C THR A 413 12.67 -0.40 13.43
N LEU A 414 11.93 -0.29 14.53
CA LEU A 414 10.65 0.40 14.58
C LEU A 414 10.83 1.75 15.25
N THR A 415 10.32 2.81 14.63
CA THR A 415 10.40 4.16 15.18
C THR A 415 9.02 4.78 15.24
N ARG A 416 8.57 5.15 16.44
CA ARG A 416 7.28 5.80 16.67
C ARG A 416 7.41 6.87 17.73
N TYR A 417 7.15 8.13 17.36
CA TYR A 417 7.06 9.26 18.29
C TYR A 417 8.25 9.35 19.28
N GLY A 418 9.46 9.07 18.81
CA GLY A 418 10.69 9.05 19.63
C GLY A 418 11.02 7.71 20.29
N THR A 419 10.08 6.77 20.39
CA THR A 419 10.36 5.38 20.79
C THR A 419 11.02 4.64 19.62
N VAL A 420 12.18 4.05 19.88
CA VAL A 420 12.93 3.22 18.94
C VAL A 420 13.02 1.81 19.50
N ILE A 421 12.49 0.84 18.75
CA ILE A 421 12.55 -0.58 19.09
C ILE A 421 13.42 -1.28 18.04
N LYS A 422 14.49 -1.94 18.45
CA LYS A 422 15.34 -2.74 17.56
C LYS A 422 15.17 -4.22 17.90
N MET A 423 14.94 -5.03 16.88
CA MET A 423 14.77 -6.47 16.96
C MET A 423 15.66 -7.17 15.94
N LYS A 424 15.91 -8.46 16.11
CA LYS A 424 16.68 -9.26 15.14
C LYS A 424 15.91 -10.50 14.74
N MET A 425 15.94 -10.87 13.46
CA MET A 425 15.35 -12.12 12.99
C MET A 425 15.93 -13.33 13.74
N GLY A 426 15.04 -14.21 14.21
CA GLY A 426 15.41 -15.39 14.99
C GLY A 426 15.79 -15.11 16.45
N SER A 427 15.78 -13.86 16.90
CA SER A 427 15.99 -13.47 18.30
C SER A 427 14.67 -13.09 18.97
N ASN A 428 14.58 -13.37 20.28
CA ASN A 428 13.52 -12.89 21.15
C ASN A 428 13.96 -11.72 22.05
N GLU A 429 15.21 -11.28 21.92
CA GLU A 429 15.71 -10.05 22.54
C GLU A 429 15.36 -8.84 21.67
N LEU A 430 14.95 -7.76 22.32
CA LEU A 430 14.66 -6.47 21.72
C LEU A 430 15.28 -5.33 22.52
N ASP A 431 15.80 -4.32 21.84
CA ASP A 431 16.35 -3.09 22.42
C ASP A 431 15.30 -1.99 22.29
N VAL A 432 14.82 -1.44 23.41
CA VAL A 432 13.85 -0.35 23.48
C VAL A 432 14.56 0.86 24.05
N ASN A 433 14.82 1.87 23.21
CA ASN A 433 15.51 3.10 23.61
C ASN A 433 16.86 2.88 24.33
N GLY A 434 17.57 1.80 24.04
CA GLY A 434 18.84 1.41 24.67
C GLY A 434 18.71 0.36 25.78
N GLU A 435 17.49 -0.02 26.18
CA GLU A 435 17.23 -1.03 27.22
C GLU A 435 16.80 -2.37 26.61
N ILE A 436 17.47 -3.45 27.01
CA ILE A 436 17.16 -4.80 26.52
C ILE A 436 15.94 -5.38 27.25
N THR A 437 14.95 -5.80 26.47
CA THR A 437 13.75 -6.55 26.88
C THR A 437 13.68 -7.88 26.13
N ILE A 438 12.92 -8.84 26.66
CA ILE A 438 12.74 -10.17 26.04
C ILE A 438 11.24 -10.39 25.79
N MET A 439 10.91 -10.92 24.61
CA MET A 439 9.56 -11.36 24.28
C MET A 439 9.42 -12.89 24.31
N ASP A 440 8.16 -13.36 24.35
CA ASP A 440 7.82 -14.77 24.55
C ASP A 440 8.32 -15.71 23.45
N MET A 441 8.60 -15.19 22.25
CA MET A 441 9.08 -15.96 21.11
C MET A 441 10.01 -15.13 20.23
N PRO A 442 10.92 -15.75 19.46
CA PRO A 442 11.74 -15.00 18.52
C PRO A 442 10.92 -14.38 17.41
N VAL A 443 11.46 -13.36 16.74
CA VAL A 443 10.90 -12.90 15.46
C VAL A 443 11.00 -14.05 14.47
N THR A 444 9.86 -14.58 14.02
CA THR A 444 9.80 -15.72 13.10
C THR A 444 9.47 -15.26 11.69
N LYS A 445 9.93 -16.01 10.69
CA LYS A 445 9.56 -15.80 9.30
C LYS A 445 8.54 -16.85 8.89
N ARG A 446 7.43 -16.43 8.28
CA ARG A 446 6.43 -17.31 7.69
C ARG A 446 5.90 -16.67 6.41
N LEU A 447 5.85 -17.44 5.31
CA LEU A 447 5.37 -16.95 4.00
C LEU A 447 6.01 -15.60 3.60
N GLY A 448 7.33 -15.47 3.80
CA GLY A 448 8.06 -14.24 3.45
C GLY A 448 7.88 -13.05 4.41
N ARG A 449 7.00 -13.12 5.41
CA ARG A 449 6.77 -12.06 6.39
C ARG A 449 7.37 -12.38 7.76
N SER A 450 7.80 -11.33 8.46
CA SER A 450 8.23 -11.42 9.86
C SER A 450 7.01 -11.34 10.77
N PHE A 451 6.93 -12.22 11.76
CA PHE A 451 5.84 -12.30 12.72
C PHE A 451 6.33 -12.09 14.15
N VAL A 452 5.49 -11.41 14.93
CA VAL A 452 5.72 -11.13 16.36
C VAL A 452 4.41 -11.21 17.14
N PRO A 453 4.45 -11.44 18.46
CA PRO A 453 3.27 -11.33 19.30
C PRO A 453 2.67 -9.92 19.23
N VAL A 454 1.38 -9.83 18.90
CA VAL A 454 0.68 -8.54 18.74
C VAL A 454 0.76 -7.66 19.99
N ARG A 455 0.76 -8.30 21.17
CA ARG A 455 0.88 -7.64 22.47
C ARG A 455 2.21 -6.92 22.65
N VAL A 456 3.31 -7.53 22.22
CA VAL A 456 4.66 -6.96 22.43
C VAL A 456 4.78 -5.61 21.73
N ILE A 457 4.40 -5.54 20.46
CA ILE A 457 4.52 -4.28 19.68
C ILE A 457 3.56 -3.21 20.23
N THR A 458 2.34 -3.60 20.58
CA THR A 458 1.33 -2.65 21.06
C THR A 458 1.68 -2.10 22.43
N ASP A 459 2.06 -2.95 23.39
CA ASP A 459 2.40 -2.55 24.75
C ASP A 459 3.65 -1.65 24.76
N LEU A 460 4.66 -1.95 23.94
CA LEU A 460 5.89 -1.12 23.83
C LEU A 460 5.64 0.26 23.24
N PHE A 461 4.57 0.43 22.47
CA PHE A 461 4.12 1.73 21.97
C PHE A 461 3.09 2.40 22.89
N GLY A 462 2.83 1.83 24.08
CA GLY A 462 1.92 2.40 25.08
C GLY A 462 0.44 2.16 24.76
N GLY A 463 0.13 1.17 23.92
CA GLY A 463 -1.24 0.74 23.68
C GLY A 463 -1.71 -0.36 24.64
N GLU A 464 -2.99 -0.69 24.54
CA GLU A 464 -3.62 -1.76 25.29
C GLU A 464 -4.10 -2.87 24.37
N VAL A 465 -4.01 -4.13 24.84
CA VAL A 465 -4.43 -5.32 24.09
C VAL A 465 -5.45 -6.16 24.84
N GLY A 466 -6.66 -6.21 24.29
CA GLY A 466 -7.74 -7.12 24.66
C GLY A 466 -7.81 -8.36 23.76
N TRP A 467 -8.37 -9.45 24.29
CA TRP A 467 -8.64 -10.68 23.55
C TRP A 467 -10.03 -11.21 23.88
N ASP A 468 -10.88 -11.38 22.86
CA ASP A 468 -12.13 -12.11 22.94
C ASP A 468 -11.93 -13.51 22.35
N ALA A 469 -11.98 -14.53 23.22
CA ALA A 469 -11.78 -15.92 22.82
C ALA A 469 -12.95 -16.51 22.01
N THR A 470 -14.16 -15.95 22.16
CA THR A 470 -15.39 -16.38 21.50
C THR A 470 -15.39 -15.93 20.06
N THR A 471 -15.08 -14.65 19.83
CA THR A 471 -15.05 -14.06 18.48
C THR A 471 -13.67 -14.13 17.83
N LYS A 472 -12.65 -14.64 18.55
CA LYS A 472 -11.24 -14.67 18.15
C LYS A 472 -10.73 -13.27 17.78
N THR A 473 -11.11 -12.26 18.56
CA THR A 473 -10.80 -10.86 18.26
C THR A 473 -9.74 -10.32 19.20
N VAL A 474 -8.65 -9.78 18.64
CA VAL A 474 -7.71 -8.92 19.38
C VAL A 474 -8.18 -7.48 19.24
N SER A 475 -8.36 -6.79 20.35
CA SER A 475 -8.68 -5.35 20.36
C SER A 475 -7.46 -4.56 20.80
N LEU A 476 -7.04 -3.61 19.98
CA LEU A 476 -5.92 -2.71 20.22
C LEU A 476 -6.46 -1.31 20.46
N LYS A 477 -6.03 -0.69 21.55
CA LYS A 477 -6.32 0.71 21.85
C LYS A 477 -5.01 1.47 21.95
N ILE A 478 -4.85 2.50 21.14
CA ILE A 478 -3.64 3.32 21.16
C ILE A 478 -3.96 4.74 20.71
N GLU A 479 -3.29 5.72 21.29
CA GLU A 479 -3.41 7.10 20.81
C GLU A 479 -2.51 7.32 19.59
N LEU A 480 -3.12 7.71 18.47
CA LEU A 480 -2.43 8.10 17.24
C LEU A 480 -2.35 9.63 17.16
N VAL A 481 -1.18 10.17 16.82
CA VAL A 481 -0.98 11.63 16.70
C VAL A 481 -1.94 12.24 15.69
N GLU A 482 -2.24 11.52 14.61
CA GLU A 482 -3.15 11.99 13.55
C GLU A 482 -4.58 12.21 14.09
N ASP A 483 -5.09 11.28 14.89
CA ASP A 483 -6.42 11.39 15.51
C ASP A 483 -6.50 12.55 16.49
N VAL A 484 -5.49 12.66 17.37
CA VAL A 484 -5.41 13.73 18.37
C VAL A 484 -5.25 15.10 17.69
N LEU A 485 -4.45 15.17 16.63
CA LEU A 485 -4.23 16.39 15.85
C LEU A 485 -5.49 16.81 15.07
N ALA A 486 -6.24 15.86 14.50
CA ALA A 486 -7.51 16.13 13.82
C ALA A 486 -8.53 16.75 14.78
N SER A 487 -8.62 16.22 16.00
CA SER A 487 -9.44 16.79 17.07
C SER A 487 -9.01 18.23 17.43
N ALA A 488 -7.71 18.46 17.64
CA ALA A 488 -7.18 19.79 17.95
C ALA A 488 -7.46 20.82 16.84
N ASN A 489 -7.33 20.41 15.57
CA ASN A 489 -7.63 21.25 14.41
C ASN A 489 -9.12 21.59 14.34
N SER A 490 -10.01 20.64 14.67
CA SER A 490 -11.46 20.87 14.72
C SER A 490 -11.83 21.94 15.75
N ASP A 491 -11.28 21.84 16.96
CA ASP A 491 -11.47 22.85 18.01
C ASP A 491 -10.90 24.21 17.58
N PHE A 492 -9.71 24.23 16.99
CA PHE A 492 -9.06 25.45 16.51
C PHE A 492 -9.92 26.17 15.46
N ASN A 493 -10.42 25.43 14.46
CA ASN A 493 -11.27 25.97 13.40
C ASN A 493 -12.61 26.47 13.92
N SER A 494 -13.12 25.85 14.99
CA SER A 494 -14.32 26.28 15.71
C SER A 494 -14.05 27.44 16.68
N LYS A 495 -12.81 27.98 16.70
CA LYS A 495 -12.32 29.03 17.61
C LYS A 495 -12.40 28.65 19.09
N ASN A 496 -12.50 27.36 19.41
CA ASN A 496 -12.42 26.82 20.76
C ASN A 496 -10.94 26.71 21.18
N TYR A 497 -10.27 27.87 21.30
CA TYR A 497 -8.82 27.92 21.49
C TYR A 497 -8.35 27.31 22.82
N THR A 498 -9.20 27.29 23.85
CA THR A 498 -8.87 26.65 25.12
C THR A 498 -8.74 25.14 24.98
N ALA A 499 -9.72 24.48 24.36
CA ALA A 499 -9.65 23.05 24.10
C ALA A 499 -8.57 22.72 23.07
N ALA A 500 -8.48 23.48 21.97
CA ALA A 500 -7.46 23.29 20.94
C ALA A 500 -6.04 23.33 21.55
N LYS A 501 -5.75 24.31 22.42
CA LYS A 501 -4.45 24.43 23.08
C LYS A 501 -4.11 23.17 23.90
N GLN A 502 -5.04 22.71 24.74
CA GLN A 502 -4.85 21.50 25.55
C GLN A 502 -4.59 20.27 24.67
N THR A 503 -5.35 20.12 23.58
CA THR A 503 -5.19 18.99 22.68
C THR A 503 -3.90 19.08 21.87
N TYR A 504 -3.46 20.27 21.43
CA TYR A 504 -2.15 20.43 20.80
C TYR A 504 -0.98 20.17 21.76
N GLU A 505 -1.08 20.55 23.03
CA GLU A 505 -0.07 20.19 24.04
C GLU A 505 0.05 18.67 24.13
N LYS A 506 -1.09 17.95 24.17
CA LYS A 506 -1.11 16.49 24.10
C LYS A 506 -0.50 15.92 22.81
N VAL A 507 -0.72 16.56 21.66
CA VAL A 507 -0.04 16.17 20.41
C VAL A 507 1.48 16.24 20.58
N LEU A 508 2.00 17.28 21.24
CA LEU A 508 3.44 17.44 21.46
C LEU A 508 4.01 16.54 22.57
N ASP A 509 3.17 16.08 23.50
CA ASP A 509 3.54 15.03 24.45
C ASP A 509 3.74 13.67 23.75
N LEU A 510 2.95 13.41 22.70
CA LEU A 510 3.13 12.24 21.83
C LEU A 510 4.30 12.48 20.87
N ASP A 511 4.15 13.38 19.90
CA ASP A 511 5.19 13.75 18.94
C ASP A 511 5.64 15.19 19.16
N SER A 512 6.74 15.33 19.88
CA SER A 512 7.35 16.61 20.19
C SER A 512 7.77 17.42 18.95
N ASN A 513 7.87 16.81 17.78
CA ASN A 513 8.29 17.46 16.54
C ASN A 513 7.11 17.76 15.59
N GLN A 514 5.86 17.59 16.04
CA GLN A 514 4.70 17.80 15.19
C GLN A 514 4.47 19.28 14.85
N ILE A 515 4.93 19.69 13.66
CA ILE A 515 5.05 21.08 13.19
C ILE A 515 3.72 21.84 13.24
N THR A 516 2.60 21.22 12.85
CA THR A 516 1.27 21.85 12.88
C THR A 516 0.85 22.25 14.29
N ALA A 517 1.07 21.36 15.27
CA ALA A 517 0.74 21.65 16.66
C ALA A 517 1.63 22.78 17.21
N ILE A 518 2.94 22.74 16.91
CA ILE A 518 3.89 23.81 17.26
C ILE A 518 3.40 25.17 16.72
N LYS A 519 3.07 25.24 15.43
CA LYS A 519 2.64 26.49 14.77
C LYS A 519 1.30 27.00 15.32
N ASN A 520 0.34 26.12 15.57
CA ASN A 520 -0.97 26.51 16.08
C ASN A 520 -0.90 26.93 17.55
N LEU A 521 -0.06 26.28 18.37
CA LEU A 521 0.24 26.76 19.73
C LEU A 521 0.93 28.12 19.72
N ALA A 522 1.87 28.36 18.80
CA ALA A 522 2.50 29.66 18.63
C ALA A 522 1.46 30.75 18.35
N TYR A 523 0.52 30.48 17.43
CA TYR A 523 -0.58 31.38 17.13
C TYR A 523 -1.48 31.64 18.34
N ILE A 524 -1.92 30.58 19.05
CA ILE A 524 -2.80 30.72 20.23
C ILE A 524 -2.12 31.56 21.30
N HIS A 525 -0.85 31.27 21.60
CA HIS A 525 -0.11 32.04 22.59
C HIS A 525 0.09 33.50 22.18
N ASN A 526 0.30 33.78 20.89
CA ASN A 526 0.45 35.14 20.39
C ASN A 526 -0.88 35.91 20.42
N VAL A 527 -1.90 35.40 19.72
CA VAL A 527 -3.12 36.14 19.40
C VAL A 527 -4.16 36.06 20.51
N VAL A 528 -4.27 34.92 21.19
CA VAL A 528 -5.32 34.66 22.17
C VAL A 528 -4.81 34.96 23.57
N ASP A 529 -3.72 34.32 23.98
CA ASP A 529 -3.20 34.44 25.35
C ASP A 529 -2.37 35.72 25.56
N LYS A 530 -1.85 36.32 24.48
CA LYS A 530 -0.84 37.40 24.50
C LYS A 530 0.40 37.02 25.31
N ASN A 531 0.74 35.73 25.35
CA ASN A 531 1.94 35.18 25.94
C ASN A 531 3.04 35.11 24.87
N TYR A 532 3.63 36.26 24.57
CA TYR A 532 4.60 36.38 23.48
C TYR A 532 5.87 35.57 23.71
N ALA A 533 6.29 35.40 24.96
CA ALA A 533 7.47 34.58 25.29
C ALA A 533 7.28 33.12 24.86
N ARG A 534 6.12 32.51 25.15
CA ARG A 534 5.82 31.15 24.68
C ARG A 534 5.64 31.10 23.16
N ALA A 535 4.96 32.08 22.57
CA ALA A 535 4.78 32.14 21.13
C ALA A 535 6.10 32.21 20.36
N ILE A 536 7.05 33.05 20.82
CA ILE A 536 8.41 33.12 20.27
C ILE A 536 9.09 31.76 20.36
N GLY A 537 9.02 31.08 21.52
CA GLY A 537 9.61 29.76 21.71
C GLY A 537 9.10 28.72 20.70
N TYR A 538 7.77 28.67 20.48
CA TYR A 538 7.20 27.76 19.49
C TYR A 538 7.53 28.15 18.05
N TYR A 539 7.51 29.44 17.69
CA TYR A 539 7.88 29.88 16.35
C TYR A 539 9.36 29.61 16.04
N GLU A 540 10.27 29.86 16.98
CA GLU A 540 11.70 29.52 16.80
C GLU A 540 11.89 28.01 16.66
N LYS A 541 11.16 27.20 17.43
CA LYS A 541 11.15 25.75 17.25
C LYS A 541 10.64 25.34 15.87
N ALA A 542 9.56 25.94 15.36
CA ALA A 542 9.06 25.65 14.02
C ALA A 542 10.10 25.98 12.93
N ARG A 543 10.88 27.05 13.10
CA ARG A 543 11.95 27.45 12.17
C ARG A 543 13.12 26.50 12.09
N THR A 544 13.33 25.62 13.09
CA THR A 544 14.37 24.59 12.99
C THR A 544 14.03 23.51 11.96
N PHE A 545 12.74 23.34 11.62
CA PHE A 545 12.28 22.39 10.61
C PHE A 545 12.28 22.98 9.20
N ASP A 546 11.81 24.21 9.05
CA ASP A 546 11.86 24.95 7.79
C ASP A 546 12.19 26.42 8.03
N LYS A 547 13.43 26.80 7.73
CA LYS A 547 13.92 28.17 7.84
C LYS A 547 13.33 29.12 6.78
N ASN A 548 12.77 28.58 5.69
CA ASN A 548 12.21 29.32 4.57
C ASN A 548 10.68 29.44 4.63
N ASP A 549 10.04 28.92 5.69
CA ASP A 549 8.60 29.08 5.90
C ASP A 549 8.27 30.54 6.26
N SER A 550 7.94 31.31 5.23
CA SER A 550 7.56 32.73 5.34
C SER A 550 6.39 32.98 6.28
N ALA A 551 5.45 32.04 6.43
CA ALA A 551 4.32 32.19 7.34
C ALA A 551 4.76 32.08 8.80
N THR A 552 5.64 31.12 9.11
CA THR A 552 6.24 30.97 10.44
C THR A 552 7.13 32.18 10.78
N LEU A 553 7.96 32.64 9.84
CA LEU A 553 8.80 33.83 10.04
C LEU A 553 7.97 35.10 10.23
N GLY A 554 6.90 35.29 9.45
CA GLY A 554 5.98 36.40 9.62
C GLY A 554 5.28 36.37 10.99
N GLY A 555 4.81 35.19 11.42
CA GLY A 555 4.24 35.01 12.76
C GLY A 555 5.22 35.39 13.88
N LEU A 556 6.48 34.96 13.76
CA LEU A 556 7.55 35.34 14.69
C LEU A 556 7.81 36.84 14.70
N ALA A 557 7.93 37.47 13.53
CA ALA A 557 8.20 38.90 13.41
C ALA A 557 7.08 39.76 14.05
N TRP A 558 5.81 39.41 13.78
CA TRP A 558 4.67 40.07 14.43
C TRP A 558 4.62 39.81 15.94
N THR A 559 5.09 38.65 16.40
CA THR A 559 5.19 38.34 17.83
C THR A 559 6.27 39.18 18.49
N TYR A 560 7.45 39.36 17.87
CA TYR A 560 8.48 40.28 18.37
C TYR A 560 7.99 41.73 18.43
N TYR A 561 7.29 42.18 17.39
CA TYR A 561 6.64 43.50 17.38
C TYR A 561 5.67 43.66 18.55
N SER A 562 4.79 42.68 18.76
CA SER A 562 3.80 42.68 19.85
C SER A 562 4.44 42.59 21.24
N ASN A 563 5.61 41.94 21.33
CA ASN A 563 6.47 41.89 22.52
C ASN A 563 7.32 43.15 22.70
N THR A 564 7.16 44.17 21.85
CA THR A 564 7.94 45.42 21.84
C THR A 564 9.45 45.25 21.63
N ASP A 565 9.90 44.07 21.17
CA ASP A 565 11.28 43.82 20.78
C ASP A 565 11.47 44.24 19.32
N TYR A 566 11.45 45.55 19.09
CA TYR A 566 11.47 46.12 17.74
C TYR A 566 12.76 45.80 16.99
N THR A 567 13.88 45.61 17.68
CA THR A 567 15.16 45.20 17.05
C THR A 567 15.01 43.84 16.39
N LYS A 568 14.55 42.83 17.14
CA LYS A 568 14.33 41.49 16.57
C LYS A 568 13.19 41.45 15.57
N ALA A 569 12.15 42.28 15.77
CA ALA A 569 11.06 42.39 14.80
C ALA A 569 11.57 42.91 13.45
N ILE A 570 12.39 43.96 13.43
CA ILE A 570 13.00 44.50 12.21
C ILE A 570 13.89 43.45 11.54
N GLU A 571 14.74 42.75 12.30
CA GLU A 571 15.58 41.66 11.77
C GLU A 571 14.72 40.58 11.10
N ALA A 572 13.68 40.09 11.80
CA ALA A 572 12.81 39.04 11.30
C ALA A 572 11.99 39.48 10.07
N PHE A 573 11.46 40.71 10.04
CA PHE A 573 10.78 41.25 8.88
C PHE A 573 11.72 41.51 7.70
N THR A 574 13.00 41.85 7.96
CA THR A 574 14.01 41.99 6.92
C THR A 574 14.27 40.64 6.26
N SER A 575 14.48 39.58 7.04
CA SER A 575 14.58 38.22 6.51
C SER A 575 13.30 37.77 5.80
N LEU A 576 12.11 38.23 6.24
CA LEU A 576 10.85 37.95 5.55
C LEU A 576 10.82 38.60 4.16
N ASN A 577 11.30 39.84 4.02
CA ASN A 577 11.38 40.51 2.73
C ASN A 577 12.36 39.81 1.76
N GLU A 578 13.42 39.18 2.27
CA GLU A 578 14.32 38.36 1.44
C GLU A 578 13.60 37.12 0.87
N LEU A 579 12.71 36.50 1.65
CA LEU A 579 11.92 35.35 1.21
C LEU A 579 10.73 35.73 0.33
N THR A 580 10.12 36.90 0.58
CA THR A 580 8.93 37.39 -0.11
C THR A 580 9.08 38.85 -0.54
N PRO A 581 9.97 39.16 -1.51
CA PRO A 581 10.30 40.53 -1.89
C PRO A 581 9.15 41.31 -2.54
N ASP A 582 8.12 40.60 -3.00
CA ASP A 582 6.94 41.20 -3.62
C ASP A 582 5.74 41.33 -2.67
N ALA A 583 5.88 40.89 -1.41
CA ALA A 583 4.83 41.01 -0.41
C ALA A 583 5.03 42.25 0.46
N ALA A 584 3.96 43.04 0.65
CA ALA A 584 4.03 44.26 1.46
C ALA A 584 4.24 44.01 2.97
N THR A 585 3.93 42.81 3.47
CA THR A 585 3.86 42.51 4.90
C THR A 585 5.14 42.83 5.68
N GLY A 586 6.31 42.44 5.17
CA GLY A 586 7.56 42.66 5.90
C GLY A 586 7.98 44.14 5.88
N TYR A 587 7.87 44.82 4.73
CA TYR A 587 8.09 46.28 4.62
C TYR A 587 7.17 47.05 5.57
N TYR A 588 5.88 46.70 5.61
CA TYR A 588 4.92 47.32 6.52
C TYR A 588 5.26 47.10 8.00
N GLY A 589 5.65 45.87 8.35
CA GLY A 589 6.10 45.53 9.71
C GLY A 589 7.32 46.36 10.17
N ILE A 590 8.32 46.53 9.30
CA ILE A 590 9.51 47.37 9.57
C ILE A 590 9.09 48.82 9.75
N ALA A 591 8.22 49.35 8.89
CA ALA A 591 7.72 50.71 9.00
C ALA A 591 7.03 50.97 10.34
N LEU A 592 6.18 50.02 10.78
CA LEU A 592 5.54 50.09 12.09
C LEU A 592 6.56 50.09 13.25
N CYS A 593 7.62 49.27 13.17
CA CYS A 593 8.67 49.24 14.18
C CYS A 593 9.37 50.61 14.31
N TYR A 594 9.78 51.22 13.19
CA TYR A 594 10.45 52.53 13.21
C TYR A 594 9.53 53.68 13.63
N SER A 595 8.24 53.58 13.29
CA SER A 595 7.21 54.55 13.71
C SER A 595 6.83 54.46 15.19
N SER A 596 7.23 53.37 15.87
CA SER A 596 6.89 53.17 17.28
C SER A 596 7.48 54.28 18.15
N TYR A 597 6.76 54.65 19.20
CA TYR A 597 7.17 55.72 20.12
C TYR A 597 8.52 55.47 20.81
N SER A 598 8.94 54.21 20.93
CA SER A 598 10.24 53.83 21.51
C SER A 598 11.42 53.96 20.54
N VAL A 599 11.17 53.95 19.22
CA VAL A 599 12.23 54.00 18.20
C VAL A 599 12.27 55.38 17.52
N GLN A 600 11.13 55.94 17.13
CA GLN A 600 10.95 57.28 16.54
C GLN A 600 11.88 57.61 15.35
N ASN A 601 12.21 56.62 14.52
CA ASN A 601 13.00 56.87 13.31
C ASN A 601 12.07 57.24 12.15
N VAL A 602 11.66 58.51 12.12
CA VAL A 602 10.70 59.04 11.14
C VAL A 602 11.18 58.84 9.70
N GLU A 603 12.47 59.07 9.44
CA GLU A 603 13.05 58.94 8.10
C GLU A 603 12.91 57.52 7.57
N GLN A 604 13.35 56.52 8.35
CA GLN A 604 13.23 55.11 7.95
C GLN A 604 11.77 54.65 7.90
N ALA A 605 10.92 55.08 8.83
CA ALA A 605 9.50 54.73 8.82
C ALA A 605 8.82 55.16 7.51
N LYS A 606 9.08 56.38 7.03
CA LYS A 606 8.54 56.86 5.74
C LYS A 606 8.99 56.00 4.56
N VAL A 607 10.31 55.73 4.46
CA VAL A 607 10.88 54.90 3.40
C VAL A 607 10.19 53.54 3.34
N TYR A 608 10.05 52.86 4.47
CA TYR A 608 9.43 51.53 4.50
C TYR A 608 7.91 51.56 4.29
N PHE A 609 7.20 52.62 4.68
CA PHE A 609 5.78 52.80 4.34
C PHE A 609 5.57 53.01 2.84
N GLU A 610 6.43 53.79 2.18
CA GLU A 610 6.39 53.98 0.72
C GLU A 610 6.65 52.66 -0.01
N LEU A 611 7.70 51.92 0.40
CA LEU A 611 7.97 50.57 -0.13
C LEU A 611 6.79 49.63 0.07
N ALA A 612 6.16 49.63 1.25
CA ALA A 612 5.00 48.78 1.51
C ALA A 612 3.81 49.13 0.60
N LEU A 613 3.55 50.42 0.37
CA LEU A 613 2.49 50.89 -0.55
C LEU A 613 2.74 50.41 -1.99
N GLU A 614 3.98 50.48 -2.47
CA GLU A 614 4.35 49.98 -3.80
C GLU A 614 4.10 48.47 -3.97
N LYS A 615 4.29 47.70 -2.90
CA LYS A 615 4.08 46.24 -2.88
C LYS A 615 2.62 45.81 -2.69
N GLY A 616 1.70 46.75 -2.48
CA GLY A 616 0.26 46.49 -2.40
C GLY A 616 -0.22 46.15 -0.98
N LEU A 617 -0.63 47.19 -0.24
CA LEU A 617 -1.29 47.08 1.07
C LEU A 617 -2.80 46.93 0.93
N ASN A 618 -3.46 46.42 1.98
CA ASN A 618 -4.92 46.50 2.05
C ASN A 618 -5.39 47.94 2.35
N ASP A 619 -6.69 48.21 2.23
CA ASP A 619 -7.25 49.56 2.36
C ASP A 619 -6.93 50.24 3.70
N GLU A 620 -7.01 49.49 4.80
CA GLU A 620 -6.74 50.01 6.14
C GLU A 620 -5.26 50.35 6.32
N GLN A 621 -4.37 49.43 5.92
CA GLN A 621 -2.93 49.61 5.98
C GLN A 621 -2.48 50.76 5.08
N THR A 622 -3.07 50.90 3.90
CA THR A 622 -2.81 51.99 2.95
C THR A 622 -3.13 53.34 3.59
N LYS A 623 -4.32 53.47 4.20
CA LYS A 623 -4.72 54.68 4.90
C LYS A 623 -3.77 55.01 6.06
N ASN A 624 -3.38 54.00 6.84
CA ASN A 624 -2.45 54.17 7.96
C ASN A 624 -1.07 54.67 7.49
N ALA A 625 -0.52 54.05 6.45
CA ALA A 625 0.77 54.44 5.86
C ALA A 625 0.74 55.87 5.33
N GLN A 626 -0.28 56.23 4.54
CA GLN A 626 -0.43 57.58 3.96
C GLN A 626 -0.61 58.65 5.05
N ASN A 627 -1.43 58.37 6.07
CA ASN A 627 -1.61 59.28 7.20
C ASN A 627 -0.29 59.52 7.93
N TYR A 628 0.49 58.47 8.20
CA TYR A 628 1.80 58.62 8.85
C TYR A 628 2.76 59.46 8.01
N ILE A 629 2.87 59.17 6.70
CA ILE A 629 3.75 59.90 5.77
C ILE A 629 3.36 61.39 5.69
N SER A 630 2.07 61.72 5.69
CA SER A 630 1.60 63.11 5.57
C SER A 630 1.70 63.94 6.86
N SER A 631 1.76 63.28 8.02
CA SER A 631 1.74 63.93 9.34
C SER A 631 3.11 64.18 9.94
N HIS A 632 4.15 63.61 9.34
CA HIS A 632 5.56 63.76 9.69
C HIS A 632 6.33 64.17 8.44
#